data_AF-A0A428QGA1-F1
#
_entry.id   AF-A0A428QGA1-F1
#
_cell.length_a   1.000
_cell.length_b   1.000
_cell.length_c   1.000
_cell.angle_alpha   90.00
_cell.angle_beta   90.00
_cell.angle_gamma   90.00
#
_symmetry.space_group_name_H-M   'P 1'
#
loop_
_entity.id
_entity.type
_entity.pdbx_description
1 polymer ?
#
loop_
_entity_poly.entity_id
_entity_poly.type
_entity_poly.pdbx_seq_one_letter_code
_entity_poly.pdbx_strand_id
1 'polypeptide(L)'
;MGKLFKLISKASDIATAVGEEYLKAKENANYQMAQQIQQQQQQQAYYAQQYGGYPQQADSSQREQPGTPQQYQQYPPPPPQQQQYPPPPQPQQYPPPSQQSQSQVDSDREAAEKLAAQYEDEYNREIAEAERELERLKKEQEERLKEAERQLEGLRIQPESRPADSVNTPSSAPSPQQHQHQYQHYQQSPAAPPTSYGDHQQYQAPSPAQPQPQYQSQQWNPQAAPTLNPIHPPEMHPCGIVPISLCADGLMDMELDWFIHPSAPEFFICSRCYVDHIYNTQFQSSFRMVHFEAGQKRKCFFSTKRMKNTLWPEAVSSSSLSNAVEFMQKRQRIPHCTDAEIRPGASWYTSPSIPGATFCAACYEDILMASSFASNFTLSTCLEAYCDASTFYVRRIFDLYAPSNNRSAFCQQVQARIQIPKCEKGLPMPTNEHSWYETTRGPRGTVLCGACYCDTFHNTPDQQYWRQTTPRGKETMCLCGNINMYSVSIRAFDTRDLSIFWRALGEYSKHPFCSPYEASGAKWFTLPNKSKEIIICGACYSTMATVWGGANWFIPKSSSFFKSDKRVCGFNVGHPRFHKNLNAFNECTLRGTWKAMGDLAALFASVEPCPRSKPNGYPRRYWGWQNAQICEECYVSFAKDMSFENRYTIRGVRSTDGICDLYSARMQNLYSDACQSGDLQSFLNQAAQRKQIFMQMNQTLEALKSAYAQENMQQKQMLMQRERMMNQDHANRMAMLNKSYNDGLIANMTKFRGDIQGCNGYVVGNSQMGWYRNETSLQGVLDLQAADRLREQALAPGLTPGLGSAPQMLGPSPQTQMLQAEAERIERLWSQVE
;
A
#
# COMPACT_ATOMS: atom_id res chain seq x y z
N MET A 1 -14.43 1.54 -17.16
CA MET A 1 -13.45 0.43 -17.08
C MET A 1 -12.06 0.84 -17.53
N GLY A 2 -11.86 1.46 -18.70
CA GLY A 2 -10.53 1.89 -19.17
C GLY A 2 -9.68 2.70 -18.18
N LYS A 3 -10.30 3.62 -17.42
CA LYS A 3 -9.65 4.37 -16.33
C LYS A 3 -9.20 3.48 -15.16
N LEU A 4 -9.99 2.46 -14.84
CA LEU A 4 -9.70 1.48 -13.78
C LEU A 4 -8.43 0.69 -14.12
N PHE A 5 -8.28 0.19 -15.35
CA PHE A 5 -7.07 -0.55 -15.78
C PHE A 5 -5.77 0.20 -15.60
N LYS A 6 -5.74 1.46 -16.03
CA LYS A 6 -4.53 2.28 -16.00
C LYS A 6 -4.00 2.46 -14.58
N LEU A 7 -4.90 2.67 -13.61
CA LEU A 7 -4.52 2.78 -12.21
C LEU A 7 -4.07 1.44 -11.61
N ILE A 8 -4.69 0.34 -12.01
CA ILE A 8 -4.37 -0.96 -11.38
C ILE A 8 -3.05 -1.53 -11.91
N SER A 9 -2.62 -1.21 -13.14
CA SER A 9 -1.30 -1.63 -13.63
C SER A 9 -0.19 -1.28 -12.65
N LYS A 10 -0.20 -0.06 -12.10
CA LYS A 10 0.81 0.41 -11.14
C LYS A 10 0.59 -0.12 -9.72
N ALA A 11 -0.67 -0.21 -9.27
CA ALA A 11 -1.00 -0.73 -7.95
C ALA A 11 -0.72 -2.25 -7.83
N SER A 12 -0.80 -3.00 -8.93
CA SER A 12 -0.51 -4.44 -8.97
C SER A 12 0.97 -4.74 -8.79
N ASP A 13 1.86 -3.95 -9.39
CA ASP A 13 3.31 -4.13 -9.24
C ASP A 13 3.73 -3.82 -7.79
N ILE A 14 3.18 -2.76 -7.20
CA ILE A 14 3.39 -2.41 -5.78
C ILE A 14 2.76 -3.43 -4.84
N ALA A 15 1.51 -3.86 -5.08
CA ALA A 15 0.83 -4.85 -4.23
C ALA A 15 1.48 -6.24 -4.30
N THR A 16 2.10 -6.60 -5.42
CA THR A 16 2.90 -7.82 -5.53
C THR A 16 4.17 -7.71 -4.68
N ALA A 17 4.90 -6.59 -4.78
CA ALA A 17 6.10 -6.36 -3.97
C ALA A 17 5.79 -6.28 -2.47
N VAL A 18 4.76 -5.53 -2.06
CA VAL A 18 4.36 -5.37 -0.66
C VAL A 18 3.71 -6.64 -0.10
N GLY A 19 2.94 -7.37 -0.90
CA GLY A 19 2.41 -8.69 -0.51
C GLY A 19 3.52 -9.68 -0.20
N GLU A 20 4.61 -9.65 -0.96
CA GLU A 20 5.81 -10.45 -0.70
C GLU A 20 6.56 -10.00 0.55
N GLU A 21 6.71 -8.71 0.79
CA GLU A 21 7.33 -8.20 2.02
C GLU A 21 6.50 -8.51 3.27
N TYR A 22 5.18 -8.42 3.18
CA TYR A 22 4.28 -8.79 4.26
C TYR A 22 4.35 -10.29 4.59
N LEU A 23 4.41 -11.16 3.56
CA LEU A 23 4.62 -12.60 3.76
C LEU A 23 5.95 -12.89 4.45
N LYS A 24 7.03 -12.22 4.04
CA LYS A 24 8.34 -12.32 4.68
C LYS A 24 8.31 -11.84 6.13
N ALA A 25 7.63 -10.73 6.42
CA ALA A 25 7.48 -10.20 7.78
C ALA A 25 6.71 -11.17 8.68
N LYS A 26 5.66 -11.82 8.15
CA LYS A 26 4.88 -12.84 8.88
C LYS A 26 5.68 -14.11 9.13
N GLU A 27 6.45 -14.58 8.15
CA GLU A 27 7.36 -15.73 8.32
C GLU A 27 8.43 -15.43 9.36
N ASN A 28 9.02 -14.23 9.33
CA ASN A 28 9.97 -13.76 10.35
C ASN A 28 9.33 -13.68 11.75
N ALA A 29 8.09 -13.21 11.87
CA ALA A 29 7.37 -13.15 13.15
C ALA A 29 7.09 -14.56 13.71
N ASN A 30 6.66 -15.50 12.86
CA ASN A 30 6.45 -16.89 13.24
C ASN A 30 7.77 -17.56 13.68
N TYR A 31 8.87 -17.27 12.99
CA TYR A 31 10.20 -17.75 13.36
C TYR A 31 10.66 -17.17 14.70
N GLN A 32 10.43 -15.88 14.95
CA GLN A 32 10.72 -15.23 16.23
C GLN A 32 9.89 -15.82 17.38
N MET A 33 8.61 -16.11 17.14
CA MET A 33 7.74 -16.76 18.13
C MET A 33 8.22 -18.19 18.44
N ALA A 34 8.65 -18.95 17.44
CA ALA A 34 9.25 -20.28 17.64
C ALA A 34 10.55 -20.21 18.46
N GLN A 35 11.41 -19.20 18.20
CA GLN A 35 12.62 -18.97 19.00
C GLN A 35 12.29 -18.60 20.45
N GLN A 36 11.25 -17.78 20.69
CA GLN A 36 10.80 -17.45 22.05
C GLN A 36 10.31 -18.70 22.79
N ILE A 37 9.53 -19.56 22.15
CA ILE A 37 9.07 -20.83 22.73
C ILE A 37 10.28 -21.71 23.09
N GLN A 38 11.27 -21.79 22.22
CA GLN A 38 12.49 -22.57 22.48
C GLN A 38 13.32 -21.99 23.64
N GLN A 39 13.44 -20.67 23.74
CA GLN A 39 14.10 -20.01 24.88
C GLN A 39 13.34 -20.25 26.18
N GLN A 40 12.01 -20.20 26.15
CA GLN A 40 11.18 -20.47 27.32
C GLN A 40 11.32 -21.91 27.79
N GLN A 41 11.40 -22.88 26.87
CA GLN A 41 11.68 -24.28 27.18
C GLN A 41 13.08 -24.47 27.77
N GLN A 42 14.10 -23.76 27.26
CA GLN A 42 15.46 -23.80 27.82
C GLN A 42 15.53 -23.19 29.23
N GLN A 43 14.83 -22.09 29.48
CA GLN A 43 14.70 -21.52 30.82
C GLN A 43 14.00 -22.49 31.77
N GLN A 44 12.90 -23.12 31.34
CA GLN A 44 12.21 -24.12 32.16
C GLN A 44 13.11 -25.32 32.48
N ALA A 45 13.90 -25.80 31.51
CA ALA A 45 14.87 -26.87 31.74
C ALA A 45 16.00 -26.44 32.70
N TYR A 46 16.48 -25.21 32.59
CA TYR A 46 17.49 -24.64 33.51
C TYR A 46 16.95 -24.52 34.94
N TYR A 47 15.72 -24.02 35.12
CA TYR A 47 15.06 -23.97 36.44
C TYR A 47 14.82 -25.37 37.01
N ALA A 48 14.41 -26.34 36.19
CA ALA A 48 14.26 -27.73 36.61
C ALA A 48 15.60 -28.35 37.06
N GLN A 49 16.72 -27.99 36.43
CA GLN A 49 18.06 -28.44 36.84
C GLN A 49 18.56 -27.75 38.12
N GLN A 50 18.27 -26.45 38.31
CA GLN A 50 18.69 -25.73 39.52
C GLN A 50 17.85 -26.08 40.76
N TYR A 51 16.57 -26.42 40.59
CA TYR A 51 15.62 -26.55 41.70
C TYR A 51 14.93 -27.92 41.81
N GLY A 52 15.20 -28.86 40.89
CA GLY A 52 14.60 -30.21 40.88
C GLY A 52 15.25 -31.24 41.82
N GLY A 53 16.19 -30.85 42.67
CA GLY A 53 16.91 -31.75 43.57
C GLY A 53 16.24 -31.92 44.94
N TYR A 54 15.11 -32.63 45.01
CA TYR A 54 14.66 -33.27 46.26
C TYR A 54 14.55 -34.78 46.03
N PRO A 55 15.37 -35.61 46.71
CA PRO A 55 15.25 -37.06 46.58
C PRO A 55 14.03 -37.54 47.40
N GLN A 56 13.05 -38.15 46.74
CA GLN A 56 12.12 -39.06 47.41
C GLN A 56 12.86 -40.35 47.72
N GLN A 57 13.05 -40.63 49.02
CA GLN A 57 13.44 -41.94 49.52
C GLN A 57 12.34 -42.95 49.17
N ALA A 58 12.64 -43.88 48.26
CA ALA A 58 11.84 -45.06 48.02
C ALA A 58 12.58 -46.27 48.61
N ASP A 59 11.83 -46.99 49.44
CA ASP A 59 12.20 -48.14 50.23
C ASP A 59 12.63 -49.33 49.35
N SER A 60 13.65 -50.04 49.83
CA SER A 60 14.24 -51.21 49.18
C SER A 60 13.80 -52.48 49.91
N SER A 61 13.21 -53.44 49.20
CA SER A 61 13.00 -54.81 49.70
C SER A 61 12.96 -55.85 48.57
N GLN A 62 13.94 -56.78 48.67
CA GLN A 62 13.97 -58.19 48.21
C GLN A 62 14.56 -58.59 46.82
N ARG A 63 15.85 -59.01 46.90
CA ARG A 63 16.48 -60.30 46.48
C ARG A 63 16.13 -60.94 45.12
N GLU A 64 17.10 -61.08 44.20
CA GLU A 64 18.09 -62.21 44.02
C GLU A 64 17.40 -63.55 43.63
N GLN A 65 17.65 -64.23 42.50
CA GLN A 65 18.92 -64.75 41.94
C GLN A 65 18.72 -65.35 40.50
N PRO A 66 19.80 -65.80 39.80
CA PRO A 66 19.89 -65.87 38.34
C PRO A 66 19.80 -67.28 37.72
N GLY A 67 19.55 -67.35 36.39
CA GLY A 67 19.64 -68.59 35.61
C GLY A 67 19.69 -68.33 34.09
N THR A 68 20.64 -69.00 33.45
CA THR A 68 21.16 -68.91 32.07
C THR A 68 20.23 -69.50 30.97
N PRO A 69 20.59 -69.41 29.66
CA PRO A 69 19.64 -69.25 28.54
C PRO A 69 19.36 -70.54 27.76
N GLN A 70 18.19 -70.64 27.10
CA GLN A 70 18.03 -71.43 25.88
C GLN A 70 16.75 -71.13 25.07
N GLN A 71 16.97 -70.99 23.75
CA GLN A 71 16.23 -71.52 22.58
C GLN A 71 14.73 -71.27 22.34
N TYR A 72 14.50 -70.65 21.17
CA TYR A 72 13.47 -70.88 20.14
C TYR A 72 12.21 -71.69 20.50
N GLN A 73 11.04 -71.06 20.35
CA GLN A 73 9.88 -71.68 19.70
C GLN A 73 8.88 -70.64 19.14
N GLN A 74 8.50 -70.85 17.88
CA GLN A 74 7.48 -70.11 17.12
C GLN A 74 6.08 -70.45 17.63
N TYR A 75 5.18 -69.45 17.68
CA TYR A 75 3.73 -69.64 17.74
C TYR A 75 2.98 -68.63 16.85
N PRO A 76 1.77 -68.98 16.37
CA PRO A 76 1.09 -68.41 15.19
C PRO A 76 0.31 -67.11 15.49
N PRO A 77 -0.19 -66.39 14.46
CA PRO A 77 -0.82 -65.07 14.65
C PRO A 77 -2.23 -65.17 15.28
N PRO A 78 -2.62 -64.18 16.10
CA PRO A 78 -3.95 -64.12 16.70
C PRO A 78 -5.03 -63.55 15.73
N PRO A 79 -6.32 -63.88 15.95
CA PRO A 79 -7.44 -63.45 15.12
C PRO A 79 -7.84 -61.97 15.36
N PRO A 80 -8.60 -61.35 14.43
CA PRO A 80 -8.88 -59.91 14.45
C PRO A 80 -9.87 -59.55 15.55
N GLN A 81 -9.44 -58.71 16.49
CA GLN A 81 -10.31 -58.08 17.48
C GLN A 81 -10.95 -56.81 16.90
N GLN A 82 -12.28 -56.74 16.98
CA GLN A 82 -13.08 -55.54 16.74
C GLN A 82 -12.77 -54.49 17.81
N GLN A 83 -12.30 -53.31 17.40
CA GLN A 83 -12.17 -52.16 18.30
C GLN A 83 -13.53 -51.55 18.58
N GLN A 84 -14.04 -51.76 19.79
CA GLN A 84 -15.05 -50.89 20.40
C GLN A 84 -14.35 -49.61 20.87
N TYR A 85 -14.82 -48.46 20.38
CA TYR A 85 -14.43 -47.15 20.91
C TYR A 85 -14.98 -46.96 22.32
N PRO A 86 -14.21 -46.39 23.27
CA PRO A 86 -14.73 -46.01 24.57
C PRO A 86 -15.67 -44.79 24.45
N PRO A 87 -16.70 -44.67 25.32
CA PRO A 87 -17.57 -43.50 25.35
C PRO A 87 -16.82 -42.26 25.84
N PRO A 88 -17.26 -41.05 25.43
CA PRO A 88 -16.61 -39.80 25.80
C PRO A 88 -16.67 -39.53 27.32
N PRO A 89 -15.65 -38.86 27.89
CA PRO A 89 -15.59 -38.56 29.31
C PRO A 89 -16.69 -37.56 29.72
N GLN A 90 -17.32 -37.83 30.88
CA GLN A 90 -18.27 -36.92 31.49
C GLN A 90 -17.58 -35.63 31.97
N PRO A 91 -18.26 -34.47 31.92
CA PRO A 91 -17.71 -33.20 32.38
C PRO A 91 -17.42 -33.24 33.87
N GLN A 92 -16.15 -33.03 34.23
CA GLN A 92 -15.73 -32.78 35.62
C GLN A 92 -16.38 -31.48 36.12
N GLN A 93 -17.15 -31.58 37.20
CA GLN A 93 -17.60 -30.44 37.97
C GLN A 93 -16.39 -29.87 38.73
N TYR A 94 -15.96 -28.66 38.35
CA TYR A 94 -15.00 -27.89 39.12
C TYR A 94 -15.63 -27.41 40.43
N PRO A 95 -14.89 -27.45 41.56
CA PRO A 95 -15.37 -26.86 42.81
C PRO A 95 -15.60 -25.35 42.62
N PRO A 96 -16.64 -24.76 43.24
CA PRO A 96 -16.91 -23.34 43.13
C PRO A 96 -15.74 -22.53 43.72
N PRO A 97 -15.38 -21.40 43.08
CA PRO A 97 -14.32 -20.54 43.57
C PRO A 97 -14.68 -20.02 44.98
N SER A 98 -13.69 -20.03 45.87
CA SER A 98 -13.79 -19.45 47.21
C SER A 98 -14.29 -18.01 47.12
N GLN A 99 -15.42 -17.71 47.78
CA GLN A 99 -16.01 -16.38 47.83
C GLN A 99 -15.02 -15.41 48.49
N GLN A 100 -14.30 -14.62 47.68
CA GLN A 100 -13.64 -13.42 48.16
C GLN A 100 -14.71 -12.44 48.64
N SER A 101 -14.49 -11.82 49.80
CA SER A 101 -15.44 -10.85 50.35
C SER A 101 -15.58 -9.66 49.39
N GLN A 102 -16.82 -9.19 49.21
CA GLN A 102 -17.14 -8.06 48.32
C GLN A 102 -16.24 -6.83 48.59
N SER A 103 -15.84 -6.62 49.84
CA SER A 103 -14.95 -5.50 50.23
C SER A 103 -13.55 -5.60 49.64
N GLN A 104 -13.06 -6.81 49.36
CA GLN A 104 -11.72 -7.02 48.80
C GLN A 104 -11.73 -6.77 47.29
N VAL A 105 -12.82 -7.15 46.60
CA VAL A 105 -13.03 -6.86 45.18
C VAL A 105 -13.15 -5.35 44.93
N ASP A 106 -13.87 -4.64 45.80
CA ASP A 106 -14.00 -3.17 45.69
C ASP A 106 -12.67 -2.46 45.97
N SER A 107 -11.89 -2.95 46.95
CA SER A 107 -10.55 -2.43 47.25
C SER A 107 -9.56 -2.65 46.09
N ASP A 108 -9.59 -3.83 45.47
CA ASP A 108 -8.72 -4.15 44.32
C ASP A 108 -9.11 -3.33 43.09
N ARG A 109 -10.41 -3.07 42.90
CA ARG A 109 -10.89 -2.18 41.83
C ARG A 109 -10.42 -0.74 42.04
N GLU A 110 -10.53 -0.21 43.25
CA GLU A 110 -10.06 1.15 43.56
C GLU A 110 -8.53 1.27 43.40
N ALA A 111 -7.78 0.23 43.80
CA ALA A 111 -6.34 0.18 43.60
C ALA A 111 -5.96 0.14 42.11
N ALA A 112 -6.69 -0.63 41.30
CA ALA A 112 -6.49 -0.69 39.85
C ALA A 112 -6.83 0.64 39.15
N GLU A 113 -7.90 1.32 39.56
CA GLU A 113 -8.28 2.64 39.03
C GLU A 113 -7.24 3.71 39.37
N LYS A 114 -6.71 3.71 40.61
CA LYS A 114 -5.62 4.60 41.02
C LYS A 114 -4.32 4.35 40.24
N LEU A 115 -3.98 3.08 40.02
CA LEU A 115 -2.80 2.72 39.23
C LEU A 115 -2.95 3.12 37.76
N ALA A 116 -4.16 2.94 37.18
CA ALA A 116 -4.44 3.38 35.82
C ALA A 116 -4.32 4.90 35.66
N ALA A 117 -4.84 5.68 36.62
CA ALA A 117 -4.70 7.13 36.61
C ALA A 117 -3.23 7.59 36.73
N GLN A 118 -2.42 6.90 37.55
CA GLN A 118 -0.98 7.19 37.64
C GLN A 118 -0.23 6.94 36.33
N TYR A 119 -0.56 5.84 35.63
CA TYR A 119 0.02 5.56 34.31
C TYR A 119 -0.39 6.58 33.25
N GLU A 120 -1.64 7.07 33.30
CA GLU A 120 -2.12 8.10 32.38
C GLU A 120 -1.39 9.45 32.62
N ASP A 121 -1.17 9.84 33.87
CA ASP A 121 -0.42 11.05 34.22
C ASP A 121 1.09 10.95 33.90
N GLU A 122 1.70 9.77 34.03
CA GLU A 122 3.09 9.53 33.60
C GLU A 122 3.21 9.60 32.08
N TYR A 123 2.30 8.94 31.35
CA TYR A 123 2.25 8.97 29.89
C TYR A 123 2.04 10.40 29.33
N ASN A 124 1.14 11.17 29.93
CA ASN A 124 0.90 12.56 29.53
C ASN A 124 2.13 13.46 29.79
N ARG A 125 2.92 13.18 30.83
CA ARG A 125 4.19 13.90 31.10
C ARG A 125 5.26 13.56 30.07
N GLU A 126 5.39 12.30 29.68
CA GLU A 126 6.34 11.87 28.63
C GLU A 126 6.01 12.52 27.27
N ILE A 127 4.72 12.61 26.91
CA ILE A 127 4.30 13.31 25.69
C ILE A 127 4.69 14.79 25.75
N ALA A 128 4.38 15.47 26.86
CA ALA A 128 4.70 16.89 27.00
C ALA A 128 6.22 17.16 26.98
N GLU A 129 7.04 16.22 27.46
CA GLU A 129 8.50 16.32 27.38
C GLU A 129 9.02 16.09 25.96
N ALA A 130 8.48 15.10 25.25
CA ALA A 130 8.81 14.84 23.84
C ALA A 130 8.44 16.01 22.92
N GLU A 131 7.30 16.67 23.16
CA GLU A 131 6.89 17.86 22.42
C GLU A 131 7.83 19.05 22.65
N ARG A 132 8.30 19.25 23.89
CA ARG A 132 9.30 20.29 24.22
C ARG A 132 10.64 20.01 23.53
N GLU A 133 11.08 18.76 23.49
CA GLU A 133 12.34 18.38 22.82
C GLU A 133 12.25 18.54 21.30
N LEU A 134 11.12 18.18 20.71
CA LEU A 134 10.87 18.38 19.28
C LEU A 134 10.92 19.87 18.89
N GLU A 135 10.33 20.74 19.71
CA GLU A 135 10.37 22.18 19.50
C GLU A 135 11.80 22.74 19.64
N ARG A 136 12.59 22.21 20.58
CA ARG A 136 14.02 22.56 20.71
C ARG A 136 14.82 22.18 19.46
N LEU A 137 14.62 20.97 18.94
CA LEU A 137 15.30 20.49 17.74
C LEU A 137 14.91 21.28 16.47
N LYS A 138 13.64 21.70 16.35
CA LYS A 138 13.19 22.57 15.26
C LYS A 138 13.92 23.92 15.27
N LYS A 139 14.05 24.54 16.45
CA LYS A 139 14.79 25.80 16.60
C LYS A 139 16.28 25.63 16.24
N GLU A 140 16.91 24.55 16.69
CA GLU A 140 18.30 24.25 16.36
C GLU A 140 18.50 24.04 14.85
N GLN A 141 17.57 23.34 14.18
CA GLN A 141 17.61 23.16 12.73
C GLN A 141 17.45 24.49 11.97
N GLU A 142 16.54 25.36 12.42
CA GLU A 142 16.34 26.69 11.82
C GLU A 142 17.58 27.58 11.97
N GLU A 143 18.24 27.54 13.13
CA GLU A 143 19.52 28.25 13.37
C GLU A 143 20.64 27.72 12.47
N ARG A 144 20.74 26.39 12.30
CA ARG A 144 21.71 25.78 11.37
C ARG A 144 21.45 26.18 9.92
N LEU A 145 20.18 26.31 9.51
CA LEU A 145 19.83 26.77 8.17
C LEU A 145 20.23 28.23 7.95
N LYS A 146 19.94 29.10 8.93
CA LYS A 146 20.33 30.53 8.88
C LYS A 146 21.85 30.69 8.86
N GLU A 147 22.60 29.85 9.57
CA GLU A 147 24.06 29.87 9.54
C GLU A 147 24.60 29.40 8.17
N ALA A 148 24.03 28.35 7.59
CA ALA A 148 24.41 27.90 6.25
C ALA A 148 24.12 28.96 5.18
N GLU A 149 23.01 29.69 5.27
CA GLU A 149 22.69 30.81 4.38
C GLU A 149 23.71 31.96 4.52
N ARG A 150 24.14 32.32 5.73
CA ARG A 150 25.20 33.33 5.95
C ARG A 150 26.53 32.90 5.34
N GLN A 151 26.89 31.62 5.46
CA GLN A 151 28.12 31.09 4.87
C GLN A 151 28.06 31.12 3.33
N LEU A 152 26.89 30.83 2.75
CA LEU A 152 26.69 30.90 1.30
C LEU A 152 26.79 32.34 0.77
N GLU A 153 26.23 33.31 1.49
CA GLU A 153 26.31 34.73 1.12
C GLU A 153 27.75 35.28 1.26
N GLY A 154 28.51 34.81 2.26
CA GLY A 154 29.94 35.13 2.40
C GLY A 154 30.81 34.64 1.24
N LEU A 155 30.42 33.56 0.56
CA LEU A 155 31.13 33.05 -0.62
C LEU A 155 30.80 33.82 -1.91
N ARG A 156 29.76 34.67 -1.91
CA ARG A 156 29.31 35.43 -3.09
C ARG A 156 30.09 36.72 -3.33
N ILE A 157 30.85 37.19 -2.34
CA ILE A 157 31.66 38.41 -2.41
C ILE A 157 33.14 38.04 -2.50
N GLN A 158 33.55 37.45 -3.63
CA GLN A 158 34.95 37.55 -4.07
C GLN A 158 34.97 38.15 -5.50
N PRO A 159 35.57 39.33 -5.69
CA PRO A 159 35.77 39.89 -7.02
C PRO A 159 36.93 39.15 -7.71
N GLU A 160 36.61 38.35 -8.73
CA GLU A 160 37.59 37.75 -9.64
C GLU A 160 38.42 38.82 -10.35
N SER A 161 39.72 38.82 -10.08
CA SER A 161 40.72 39.59 -10.83
C SER A 161 41.20 38.74 -12.02
N ARG A 162 40.90 39.21 -13.23
CA ARG A 162 41.40 38.63 -14.49
C ARG A 162 42.84 39.06 -14.77
N PRO A 163 43.74 38.16 -15.19
CA PRO A 163 44.96 38.52 -15.91
C PRO A 163 44.73 38.59 -17.43
N ALA A 164 45.51 39.45 -18.08
CA ALA A 164 45.53 39.68 -19.52
C ALA A 164 46.56 38.79 -20.25
N ASP A 165 46.47 38.81 -21.59
CA ASP A 165 47.39 38.36 -22.65
C ASP A 165 46.89 37.17 -23.48
N SER A 166 47.23 36.98 -24.75
CA SER A 166 47.28 37.82 -25.96
C SER A 166 47.37 36.84 -27.16
N VAL A 167 46.99 37.30 -28.38
CA VAL A 167 47.55 36.91 -29.70
C VAL A 167 46.93 35.75 -30.54
N ASN A 168 46.38 36.19 -31.68
CA ASN A 168 46.36 35.67 -33.07
C ASN A 168 45.18 34.86 -33.70
N THR A 169 44.70 35.48 -34.79
CA THR A 169 43.71 35.27 -35.89
C THR A 169 44.11 34.18 -36.93
N PRO A 170 43.40 33.92 -38.09
CA PRO A 170 42.13 34.47 -38.67
C PRO A 170 41.16 33.48 -39.42
N SER A 171 40.07 34.05 -39.97
CA SER A 171 39.26 33.66 -41.17
C SER A 171 38.04 32.73 -40.95
N SER A 172 36.83 32.92 -41.51
CA SER A 172 36.24 33.80 -42.54
C SER A 172 34.70 33.93 -42.32
N ALA A 173 34.08 34.99 -42.87
CA ALA A 173 32.63 35.35 -42.89
C ALA A 173 31.79 34.45 -43.86
N PRO A 174 30.44 34.60 -44.07
CA PRO A 174 29.54 35.72 -43.71
C PRO A 174 28.10 35.41 -43.20
N SER A 175 27.45 36.46 -42.67
CA SER A 175 26.06 36.59 -42.20
C SER A 175 25.01 36.72 -43.35
N PRO A 176 23.67 36.76 -43.09
CA PRO A 176 23.02 38.01 -42.64
C PRO A 176 21.73 37.93 -41.76
N GLN A 177 21.60 38.96 -40.91
CA GLN A 177 20.42 39.80 -40.63
C GLN A 177 19.20 39.24 -39.85
N GLN A 178 19.02 39.75 -38.62
CA GLN A 178 17.69 40.13 -38.11
C GLN A 178 17.73 41.49 -37.40
N HIS A 179 16.69 42.27 -37.69
CA HIS A 179 16.46 43.65 -37.30
C HIS A 179 16.25 43.83 -35.78
N GLN A 180 16.89 44.86 -35.24
CA GLN A 180 16.53 45.48 -33.97
C GLN A 180 15.46 46.56 -34.20
N HIS A 181 14.37 46.51 -33.42
CA HIS A 181 13.61 47.71 -33.07
C HIS A 181 13.61 47.88 -31.56
N GLN A 182 13.81 49.14 -31.18
CA GLN A 182 14.16 49.69 -29.88
C GLN A 182 12.94 50.41 -29.31
N TYR A 183 12.55 50.12 -28.06
CA TYR A 183 11.74 51.01 -27.21
C TYR A 183 12.16 50.76 -25.75
N GLN A 184 13.02 51.61 -25.19
CA GLN A 184 12.71 52.79 -24.37
C GLN A 184 12.07 52.46 -23.00
N HIS A 185 12.95 52.52 -22.01
CA HIS A 185 12.68 52.59 -20.58
C HIS A 185 11.79 53.79 -20.23
N TYR A 186 10.73 53.53 -19.45
CA TYR A 186 10.19 54.50 -18.50
C TYR A 186 10.24 53.89 -17.09
N GLN A 187 11.12 54.46 -16.25
CA GLN A 187 11.08 54.35 -14.80
C GLN A 187 10.09 55.38 -14.27
N GLN A 188 9.17 54.96 -13.39
CA GLN A 188 8.68 55.74 -12.25
C GLN A 188 7.77 54.85 -11.40
N SER A 189 8.17 54.59 -10.16
CA SER A 189 7.31 54.03 -9.11
C SER A 189 7.42 54.94 -7.87
N PRO A 190 6.30 55.38 -7.26
CA PRO A 190 6.33 56.16 -6.03
C PRO A 190 6.47 55.28 -4.78
N ALA A 191 6.97 55.92 -3.73
CA ALA A 191 7.30 55.40 -2.42
C ALA A 191 6.13 54.71 -1.67
N ALA A 192 6.47 53.65 -0.93
CA ALA A 192 5.61 53.02 0.07
C ALA A 192 5.85 53.63 1.47
N PRO A 193 4.82 53.78 2.32
CA PRO A 193 4.99 54.13 3.73
C PRO A 193 5.31 52.89 4.60
N PRO A 194 5.90 53.08 5.80
CA PRO A 194 6.27 51.98 6.68
C PRO A 194 5.09 51.58 7.57
N THR A 195 4.93 50.29 7.85
CA THR A 195 4.07 49.86 8.98
C THR A 195 4.71 48.70 9.72
N SER A 196 4.80 48.91 11.02
CA SER A 196 5.40 48.11 12.09
C SER A 196 4.93 46.66 12.11
N TYR A 197 5.86 45.73 12.23
CA TYR A 197 5.61 44.33 12.58
C TYR A 197 5.50 44.18 14.09
N GLY A 198 4.44 43.54 14.55
CA GLY A 198 4.25 43.08 15.92
C GLY A 198 3.16 42.02 15.98
N ASP A 199 3.56 40.86 16.52
CA ASP A 199 2.76 39.76 17.09
C ASP A 199 2.21 38.60 16.26
N HIS A 200 2.49 37.43 16.86
CA HIS A 200 2.13 36.06 16.53
C HIS A 200 0.61 35.85 16.39
N GLN A 201 0.16 35.22 15.30
CA GLN A 201 -1.15 34.57 15.24
C GLN A 201 -1.03 33.05 15.19
N GLN A 202 -1.45 32.42 16.29
CA GLN A 202 -1.88 31.03 16.35
C GLN A 202 -3.07 30.81 15.41
N TYR A 203 -3.05 29.73 14.65
CA TYR A 203 -4.19 29.25 13.88
C TYR A 203 -5.35 28.89 14.83
N GLN A 204 -6.35 29.77 14.92
CA GLN A 204 -7.67 29.43 15.45
C GLN A 204 -8.52 28.84 14.32
N ALA A 205 -9.23 27.76 14.66
CA ALA A 205 -10.23 27.13 13.80
C ALA A 205 -11.35 28.12 13.40
N PRO A 206 -11.89 28.07 12.16
CA PRO A 206 -12.97 28.97 11.77
C PRO A 206 -14.28 28.61 12.51
N SER A 207 -14.84 29.59 13.23
CA SER A 207 -16.23 29.60 13.70
C SER A 207 -17.22 29.77 12.53
N PRO A 208 -18.51 29.40 12.70
CA PRO A 208 -19.35 28.96 11.60
C PRO A 208 -20.10 30.08 10.85
N ALA A 209 -20.43 29.75 9.61
CA ALA A 209 -21.50 30.29 8.77
C ALA A 209 -21.36 31.74 8.26
N GLN A 210 -20.65 31.89 7.14
CA GLN A 210 -21.21 32.72 6.05
C GLN A 210 -22.19 31.87 5.24
N PRO A 211 -23.38 32.39 4.88
CA PRO A 211 -24.31 31.67 4.02
C PRO A 211 -23.64 31.43 2.68
N GLN A 212 -23.36 30.16 2.38
CA GLN A 212 -23.01 29.77 1.03
C GLN A 212 -24.13 30.22 0.10
N PRO A 213 -23.83 30.79 -1.08
CA PRO A 213 -24.86 31.03 -2.08
C PRO A 213 -25.58 29.70 -2.31
N GLN A 214 -26.91 29.69 -2.17
CA GLN A 214 -27.73 28.56 -2.60
C GLN A 214 -27.59 28.45 -4.11
N TYR A 215 -26.55 27.77 -4.55
CA TYR A 215 -26.39 27.41 -5.94
C TYR A 215 -27.47 26.39 -6.26
N GLN A 216 -28.28 26.70 -7.27
CA GLN A 216 -28.95 25.67 -8.05
C GLN A 216 -27.86 24.78 -8.62
N SER A 217 -27.47 23.75 -7.86
CA SER A 217 -26.66 22.66 -8.38
C SER A 217 -27.33 22.21 -9.67
N GLN A 218 -26.59 22.11 -10.79
CA GLN A 218 -27.00 21.19 -11.85
C GLN A 218 -27.32 19.89 -11.13
N GLN A 219 -28.61 19.60 -10.97
CA GLN A 219 -29.04 18.56 -10.06
C GLN A 219 -28.37 17.28 -10.52
N TRP A 220 -27.58 16.67 -9.64
CA TRP A 220 -27.37 15.23 -9.65
C TRP A 220 -28.77 14.65 -9.58
N ASN A 221 -29.38 14.42 -10.75
CA ASN A 221 -30.79 14.15 -10.84
C ASN A 221 -31.02 12.78 -10.20
N PRO A 222 -31.62 12.69 -9.00
CA PRO A 222 -31.87 11.40 -8.37
C PRO A 222 -33.06 10.68 -9.01
N GLN A 223 -33.76 11.30 -9.98
CA GLN A 223 -35.09 10.88 -10.42
C GLN A 223 -35.14 10.03 -11.69
N ALA A 224 -34.00 9.60 -12.23
CA ALA A 224 -33.99 8.46 -13.14
C ALA A 224 -32.85 7.55 -12.71
N ALA A 225 -33.08 6.75 -11.66
CA ALA A 225 -32.16 5.68 -11.29
C ALA A 225 -31.89 4.86 -12.55
N PRO A 226 -30.68 4.86 -13.13
CA PRO A 226 -30.32 3.82 -14.06
C PRO A 226 -30.34 2.57 -13.19
N THR A 227 -31.35 1.72 -13.36
CA THR A 227 -31.24 0.36 -12.88
C THR A 227 -29.89 -0.17 -13.37
N LEU A 228 -29.16 -0.86 -12.50
CA LEU A 228 -27.97 -1.62 -12.87
C LEU A 228 -28.43 -2.77 -13.78
N ASN A 229 -28.95 -2.41 -14.95
CA ASN A 229 -29.53 -3.33 -15.90
C ASN A 229 -28.39 -4.21 -16.38
N PRO A 230 -28.61 -5.53 -16.43
CA PRO A 230 -27.68 -6.42 -17.09
C PRO A 230 -27.32 -5.87 -18.47
N ILE A 231 -26.03 -5.86 -18.80
CA ILE A 231 -25.62 -5.55 -20.16
C ILE A 231 -25.98 -6.76 -21.01
N HIS A 232 -26.80 -6.50 -22.03
CA HIS A 232 -27.13 -7.46 -23.07
C HIS A 232 -26.25 -7.24 -24.29
N PRO A 233 -26.05 -8.28 -25.12
CA PRO A 233 -25.37 -8.13 -26.40
C PRO A 233 -26.06 -7.03 -27.20
N PRO A 234 -25.32 -6.05 -27.72
CA PRO A 234 -25.91 -5.00 -28.54
C PRO A 234 -26.49 -5.60 -29.83
N GLU A 235 -27.64 -5.06 -30.24
CA GLU A 235 -28.30 -5.46 -31.48
C GLU A 235 -27.67 -4.75 -32.68
N MET A 236 -27.87 -5.34 -33.86
CA MET A 236 -27.44 -4.72 -35.12
C MET A 236 -28.19 -3.41 -35.34
N HIS A 237 -27.44 -2.32 -35.51
CA HIS A 237 -27.99 -1.00 -35.78
C HIS A 237 -28.39 -0.88 -37.26
N PRO A 238 -29.37 -0.04 -37.65
CA PRO A 238 -29.75 0.19 -39.05
C PRO A 238 -28.62 0.59 -40.00
N CYS A 239 -27.48 1.03 -39.46
CA CYS A 239 -26.27 1.32 -40.25
C CYS A 239 -25.46 0.08 -40.64
N GLY A 240 -25.91 -1.13 -40.28
CA GLY A 240 -25.25 -2.40 -40.62
C GLY A 240 -24.13 -2.82 -39.68
N ILE A 241 -23.94 -2.13 -38.55
CA ILE A 241 -22.90 -2.47 -37.55
C ILE A 241 -23.53 -2.94 -36.24
N VAL A 242 -22.77 -3.67 -35.44
CA VAL A 242 -23.11 -3.99 -34.04
C VAL A 242 -22.30 -3.05 -33.13
N PRO A 243 -22.90 -1.98 -32.58
CA PRO A 243 -22.15 -1.02 -31.77
C PRO A 243 -21.76 -1.63 -30.43
N ILE A 244 -20.60 -1.29 -29.90
CA ILE A 244 -20.26 -1.66 -28.51
C ILE A 244 -21.24 -1.04 -27.50
N SER A 245 -21.45 -1.68 -26.35
CA SER A 245 -22.42 -1.26 -25.33
C SER A 245 -22.04 0.04 -24.62
N LEU A 246 -20.75 0.35 -24.53
CA LEU A 246 -20.21 1.54 -23.87
C LEU A 246 -19.11 2.16 -24.72
N CYS A 247 -18.88 3.48 -24.57
CA CYS A 247 -17.76 4.14 -25.25
C CYS A 247 -16.42 3.50 -24.87
N ALA A 248 -15.58 3.20 -25.86
CA ALA A 248 -14.19 2.78 -25.68
C ALA A 248 -13.28 3.98 -25.33
N ASP A 249 -13.54 4.65 -24.21
CA ASP A 249 -12.81 5.85 -23.77
C ASP A 249 -11.47 5.55 -23.08
N GLY A 250 -11.16 4.26 -22.89
CA GLY A 250 -9.88 3.72 -22.47
C GLY A 250 -8.96 3.40 -23.65
N LEU A 251 -7.68 3.15 -23.36
CA LEU A 251 -6.81 2.49 -24.32
C LEU A 251 -7.18 1.01 -24.34
N MET A 252 -7.72 0.56 -25.46
CA MET A 252 -8.22 -0.79 -25.67
C MET A 252 -7.34 -1.50 -26.69
N ASP A 253 -6.98 -2.74 -26.39
CA ASP A 253 -6.23 -3.61 -27.27
C ASP A 253 -7.10 -4.82 -27.63
N MET A 254 -8.08 -4.60 -28.50
CA MET A 254 -9.04 -5.60 -28.92
C MET A 254 -9.59 -5.27 -30.30
N GLU A 255 -10.04 -6.30 -30.99
CA GLU A 255 -10.66 -6.21 -32.31
C GLU A 255 -11.99 -5.45 -32.23
N LEU A 256 -12.08 -4.30 -32.90
CA LEU A 256 -13.25 -3.43 -32.89
C LEU A 256 -13.40 -2.69 -34.22
N ASP A 257 -14.65 -2.37 -34.55
CA ASP A 257 -14.95 -1.42 -35.62
C ASP A 257 -14.80 0.01 -35.10
N TRP A 258 -13.97 0.77 -35.80
CA TRP A 258 -13.71 2.18 -35.53
C TRP A 258 -14.19 3.03 -36.69
N PHE A 259 -14.48 4.30 -36.42
CA PHE A 259 -14.83 5.30 -37.41
C PHE A 259 -13.75 6.37 -37.42
N ILE A 260 -13.36 6.81 -38.62
CA ILE A 260 -12.34 7.84 -38.81
C ILE A 260 -12.81 8.86 -39.85
N HIS A 261 -12.37 10.09 -39.69
CA HIS A 261 -12.47 11.11 -40.72
C HIS A 261 -11.23 11.01 -41.64
N PRO A 262 -11.35 11.02 -42.98
CA PRO A 262 -10.21 10.86 -43.88
C PRO A 262 -9.06 11.85 -43.63
N SER A 263 -9.38 13.09 -43.24
CA SER A 263 -8.38 14.12 -42.93
C SER A 263 -7.68 13.96 -41.57
N ALA A 264 -8.14 13.03 -40.72
CA ALA A 264 -7.60 12.75 -39.39
C ALA A 264 -7.64 11.23 -39.09
N PRO A 265 -6.82 10.42 -39.79
CA PRO A 265 -6.91 8.96 -39.77
C PRO A 265 -6.57 8.34 -38.40
N GLU A 266 -5.81 9.04 -37.56
CA GLU A 266 -5.43 8.59 -36.22
C GLU A 266 -6.39 9.10 -35.12
N PHE A 267 -7.46 9.81 -35.51
CA PHE A 267 -8.55 10.20 -34.62
C PHE A 267 -9.66 9.15 -34.62
N PHE A 268 -9.55 8.17 -33.73
CA PHE A 268 -10.50 7.06 -33.67
C PHE A 268 -11.80 7.43 -32.93
N ILE A 269 -12.93 6.99 -33.50
CA ILE A 269 -14.27 7.11 -32.94
C ILE A 269 -14.84 5.70 -32.80
N CYS A 270 -15.23 5.30 -31.58
CA CYS A 270 -15.81 3.96 -31.39
C CYS A 270 -17.23 3.86 -31.97
N SER A 271 -17.66 2.65 -32.31
CA SER A 271 -18.99 2.38 -32.88
C SER A 271 -20.15 2.90 -32.03
N ARG A 272 -20.04 2.90 -30.70
CA ARG A 272 -21.04 3.51 -29.81
C ARG A 272 -21.18 5.02 -30.03
N CYS A 273 -20.07 5.75 -30.02
CA CYS A 273 -20.11 7.21 -30.22
C CYS A 273 -20.56 7.57 -31.64
N TYR A 274 -20.21 6.78 -32.64
CA TYR A 274 -20.70 6.99 -34.00
C TYR A 274 -22.22 6.87 -34.06
N VAL A 275 -22.79 5.77 -33.55
CA VAL A 275 -24.25 5.55 -33.52
C VAL A 275 -24.96 6.64 -32.71
N ASP A 276 -24.44 6.99 -31.54
CA ASP A 276 -25.11 7.92 -30.62
C ASP A 276 -25.11 9.37 -31.08
N HIS A 277 -24.07 9.77 -31.80
CA HIS A 277 -23.79 11.19 -32.00
C HIS A 277 -23.61 11.57 -33.47
N ILE A 278 -23.21 10.65 -34.34
CA ILE A 278 -22.83 10.96 -35.73
C ILE A 278 -23.85 10.41 -36.73
N TYR A 279 -24.35 9.20 -36.52
CA TYR A 279 -25.13 8.50 -37.54
C TYR A 279 -26.39 9.27 -37.97
N ASN A 280 -27.10 9.90 -37.03
CA ASN A 280 -28.34 10.64 -37.33
C ASN A 280 -28.09 12.12 -37.68
N THR A 281 -26.89 12.49 -38.12
CA THR A 281 -26.57 13.87 -38.54
C THR A 281 -26.25 13.94 -40.02
N GLN A 282 -26.21 15.16 -40.57
CA GLN A 282 -25.82 15.42 -41.95
C GLN A 282 -24.37 15.00 -42.29
N PHE A 283 -23.58 14.62 -41.28
CA PHE A 283 -22.17 14.23 -41.44
C PHE A 283 -21.92 12.73 -41.39
N GLN A 284 -22.97 11.91 -41.33
CA GLN A 284 -22.87 10.44 -41.34
C GLN A 284 -21.84 9.92 -42.36
N SER A 285 -21.91 10.44 -43.60
CA SER A 285 -21.09 10.01 -44.74
C SER A 285 -19.67 10.58 -44.75
N SER A 286 -19.36 11.53 -43.87
CA SER A 286 -18.01 12.11 -43.74
C SER A 286 -17.04 11.19 -43.00
N PHE A 287 -17.54 10.14 -42.36
CA PHE A 287 -16.75 9.18 -41.62
C PHE A 287 -16.83 7.81 -42.28
N ARG A 288 -15.68 7.12 -42.34
CA ARG A 288 -15.62 5.74 -42.83
C ARG A 288 -15.33 4.78 -41.69
N MET A 289 -15.92 3.60 -41.78
CA MET A 289 -15.61 2.49 -40.90
C MET A 289 -14.25 1.91 -41.28
N VAL A 290 -13.44 1.59 -40.29
CA VAL A 290 -12.20 0.84 -40.41
C VAL A 290 -12.20 -0.26 -39.35
N HIS A 291 -11.89 -1.47 -39.80
CA HIS A 291 -11.76 -2.61 -38.92
C HIS A 291 -10.30 -2.76 -38.51
N PHE A 292 -10.05 -2.93 -37.21
CA PHE A 292 -8.70 -3.13 -36.70
C PHE A 292 -8.64 -4.37 -35.84
N GLU A 293 -7.63 -5.20 -36.11
CA GLU A 293 -7.26 -6.34 -35.28
C GLU A 293 -6.67 -5.89 -33.93
N ALA A 294 -6.62 -6.85 -33.00
CA ALA A 294 -5.89 -6.71 -31.74
C ALA A 294 -4.38 -6.55 -31.98
N GLY A 295 -3.66 -5.97 -31.02
CA GLY A 295 -2.22 -5.71 -31.03
C GLY A 295 -1.83 -4.23 -30.98
N GLN A 296 -2.78 -3.32 -31.21
CA GLN A 296 -2.55 -1.87 -31.11
C GLN A 296 -3.61 -1.21 -30.21
N LYS A 297 -3.12 -0.51 -29.18
CA LYS A 297 -3.96 0.20 -28.22
C LYS A 297 -4.61 1.43 -28.85
N ARG A 298 -5.93 1.46 -28.89
CA ARG A 298 -6.73 2.56 -29.45
C ARG A 298 -7.73 3.09 -28.44
N LYS A 299 -8.14 4.35 -28.60
CA LYS A 299 -9.10 5.02 -27.72
C LYS A 299 -10.05 5.88 -28.55
N CYS A 300 -11.32 5.91 -28.15
CA CYS A 300 -12.30 6.86 -28.67
C CYS A 300 -11.96 8.29 -28.23
N PHE A 301 -11.71 9.18 -29.18
CA PHE A 301 -11.51 10.61 -28.92
C PHE A 301 -12.79 11.44 -28.99
N PHE A 302 -13.85 10.87 -29.56
CA PHE A 302 -15.14 11.56 -29.67
C PHE A 302 -15.75 11.89 -28.31
N SER A 303 -15.53 11.02 -27.31
CA SER A 303 -16.07 11.22 -25.96
C SER A 303 -15.32 12.27 -25.12
N THR A 304 -14.34 12.96 -25.70
CA THR A 304 -13.70 14.11 -25.03
C THR A 304 -14.70 15.24 -24.84
N LYS A 305 -14.59 16.00 -23.74
CA LYS A 305 -15.58 17.04 -23.40
C LYS A 305 -15.68 18.08 -24.50
N ARG A 306 -14.54 18.56 -25.01
CA ARG A 306 -14.51 19.56 -26.08
C ARG A 306 -15.17 19.07 -27.37
N MET A 307 -14.88 17.84 -27.81
CA MET A 307 -15.53 17.28 -29.00
C MET A 307 -17.03 17.11 -28.76
N LYS A 308 -17.40 16.38 -27.71
CA LYS A 308 -18.79 15.99 -27.45
C LYS A 308 -19.72 17.16 -27.09
N ASN A 309 -19.25 18.10 -26.28
CA ASN A 309 -20.10 19.12 -25.66
C ASN A 309 -19.98 20.50 -26.33
N THR A 310 -18.95 20.73 -27.16
CA THR A 310 -18.69 22.05 -27.77
C THR A 310 -18.65 21.93 -29.29
N LEU A 311 -17.62 21.27 -29.83
CA LEU A 311 -17.34 21.29 -31.27
C LEU A 311 -18.38 20.52 -32.08
N TRP A 312 -18.85 19.37 -31.58
CA TRP A 312 -19.81 18.55 -32.31
C TRP A 312 -21.21 19.19 -32.36
N PRO A 313 -21.81 19.66 -31.25
CA PRO A 313 -23.07 20.39 -31.31
C PRO A 313 -23.01 21.62 -32.22
N GLU A 314 -21.90 22.38 -32.19
CA GLU A 314 -21.67 23.52 -33.07
C GLU A 314 -21.58 23.10 -34.54
N ALA A 315 -20.89 22.00 -34.84
CA ALA A 315 -20.79 21.48 -36.21
C ALA A 315 -22.16 21.11 -36.76
N VAL A 316 -22.98 20.41 -35.98
CA VAL A 316 -24.33 19.99 -36.37
C VAL A 316 -25.25 21.19 -36.58
N SER A 317 -25.21 22.18 -35.69
CA SER A 317 -26.07 23.38 -35.80
C SER A 317 -25.67 24.30 -36.95
N SER A 318 -24.36 24.48 -37.19
CA SER A 318 -23.82 25.31 -38.26
C SER A 318 -23.75 24.60 -39.61
N SER A 319 -23.98 23.29 -39.66
CA SER A 319 -23.72 22.44 -40.82
C SER A 319 -22.29 22.54 -41.38
N SER A 320 -21.31 22.77 -40.50
CA SER A 320 -19.89 22.83 -40.84
C SER A 320 -19.02 21.95 -39.95
N LEU A 321 -18.24 21.04 -40.54
CA LEU A 321 -17.29 20.18 -39.81
C LEU A 321 -15.93 20.83 -39.52
N SER A 322 -15.65 22.03 -40.05
CA SER A 322 -14.30 22.59 -40.11
C SER A 322 -13.60 22.63 -38.74
N ASN A 323 -14.25 23.21 -37.72
CA ASN A 323 -13.69 23.33 -36.37
C ASN A 323 -13.49 21.95 -35.70
N ALA A 324 -14.42 21.01 -35.94
CA ALA A 324 -14.31 19.66 -35.42
C ALA A 324 -13.14 18.89 -36.09
N VAL A 325 -12.98 19.01 -37.41
CA VAL A 325 -11.90 18.36 -38.17
C VAL A 325 -10.54 18.95 -37.82
N GLU A 326 -10.42 20.26 -37.65
CA GLU A 326 -9.19 20.90 -37.18
C GLU A 326 -8.77 20.37 -35.81
N PHE A 327 -9.73 20.25 -34.88
CA PHE A 327 -9.47 19.61 -33.60
C PHE A 327 -9.04 18.15 -33.76
N MET A 328 -9.69 17.36 -34.62
CA MET A 328 -9.30 15.96 -34.86
C MET A 328 -7.86 15.85 -35.35
N GLN A 329 -7.49 16.70 -36.31
CA GLN A 329 -6.14 16.76 -36.89
C GLN A 329 -5.07 17.16 -35.87
N LYS A 330 -5.41 18.10 -34.98
CA LYS A 330 -4.53 18.50 -33.88
C LYS A 330 -4.42 17.39 -32.84
N ARG A 331 -5.56 16.85 -32.40
CA ARG A 331 -5.65 15.94 -31.26
C ARG A 331 -4.96 14.60 -31.51
N GLN A 332 -5.00 14.09 -32.74
CA GLN A 332 -4.33 12.84 -33.10
C GLN A 332 -2.79 12.91 -32.95
N ARG A 333 -2.20 14.11 -32.97
CA ARG A 333 -0.75 14.33 -32.80
C ARG A 333 -0.34 14.51 -31.33
N ILE A 334 -1.31 14.58 -30.42
CA ILE A 334 -1.07 14.82 -29.00
C ILE A 334 -1.09 13.48 -28.26
N PRO A 335 0.00 13.09 -27.57
CA PRO A 335 0.03 11.87 -26.79
C PRO A 335 -1.08 11.82 -25.74
N HIS A 336 -1.60 10.62 -25.45
CA HIS A 336 -2.63 10.46 -24.43
C HIS A 336 -2.15 10.91 -23.04
N CYS A 337 -3.10 11.33 -22.19
CA CYS A 337 -2.83 11.46 -20.76
C CYS A 337 -2.60 10.07 -20.16
N THR A 338 -1.47 9.90 -19.49
CA THR A 338 -1.09 8.66 -18.78
C THR A 338 -1.56 8.66 -17.32
N ASP A 339 -2.18 9.76 -16.85
CA ASP A 339 -2.87 9.93 -15.57
C ASP A 339 -2.01 9.73 -14.29
N ALA A 340 -0.85 9.05 -14.34
CA ALA A 340 -0.07 8.63 -13.17
C ALA A 340 1.44 8.43 -13.42
N GLU A 341 1.99 9.00 -14.51
CA GLU A 341 3.41 8.93 -14.84
C GLU A 341 4.02 10.32 -14.91
N ILE A 342 5.19 10.49 -14.28
CA ILE A 342 6.05 11.64 -14.50
C ILE A 342 6.60 11.53 -15.91
N ARG A 343 6.45 12.58 -16.72
CA ARG A 343 7.00 12.59 -18.08
C ARG A 343 8.01 13.72 -18.25
N PRO A 344 9.31 13.39 -18.33
CA PRO A 344 10.33 14.32 -18.79
C PRO A 344 10.03 14.76 -20.23
N GLY A 345 10.19 16.05 -20.53
CA GLY A 345 10.05 16.59 -21.89
C GLY A 345 8.62 16.63 -22.46
N ALA A 346 7.58 16.34 -21.66
CA ALA A 346 6.20 16.52 -22.10
C ALA A 346 5.77 17.99 -22.07
N SER A 347 4.81 18.36 -22.92
CA SER A 347 4.16 19.68 -22.89
C SER A 347 3.20 19.78 -21.71
N TRP A 348 3.56 20.61 -20.73
CA TRP A 348 2.78 20.87 -19.53
C TRP A 348 2.18 22.27 -19.57
N TYR A 349 0.96 22.42 -19.06
CA TYR A 349 0.27 23.69 -18.95
C TYR A 349 0.08 24.01 -17.48
N THR A 350 0.54 25.19 -17.05
CA THR A 350 0.46 25.65 -15.66
C THR A 350 -0.24 26.99 -15.60
N SER A 351 -0.72 27.37 -14.41
CA SER A 351 -1.33 28.68 -14.20
C SER A 351 -0.79 29.28 -12.90
N PRO A 352 -0.36 30.56 -12.88
CA PRO A 352 0.00 31.25 -11.65
C PRO A 352 -1.14 31.30 -10.62
N SER A 353 -2.39 31.18 -11.08
CA SER A 353 -3.56 31.15 -10.19
C SER A 353 -3.73 29.83 -9.42
N ILE A 354 -2.98 28.78 -9.78
CA ILE A 354 -2.98 27.47 -9.10
C ILE A 354 -1.54 26.97 -9.01
N PRO A 355 -0.69 27.57 -8.14
CA PRO A 355 0.72 27.19 -8.04
C PRO A 355 0.90 25.70 -7.77
N GLY A 356 1.73 25.06 -8.59
CA GLY A 356 2.03 23.62 -8.51
C GLY A 356 1.11 22.71 -9.33
N ALA A 357 -0.05 23.19 -9.78
CA ALA A 357 -0.92 22.40 -10.64
C ALA A 357 -0.40 22.32 -12.08
N THR A 358 -0.44 21.13 -12.66
CA THR A 358 0.01 20.88 -14.04
C THR A 358 -1.02 20.09 -14.85
N PHE A 359 -1.17 20.48 -16.11
CA PHE A 359 -2.10 19.87 -17.06
C PHE A 359 -1.32 19.43 -18.30
N CYS A 360 -1.38 18.16 -18.67
CA CYS A 360 -0.73 17.74 -19.91
C CYS A 360 -1.47 18.30 -21.14
N ALA A 361 -0.79 18.38 -22.29
CA ALA A 361 -1.38 18.85 -23.54
C ALA A 361 -2.70 18.19 -23.91
N ALA A 362 -2.86 16.88 -23.66
CA ALA A 362 -4.13 16.19 -23.89
C ALA A 362 -5.26 16.76 -23.01
N CYS A 363 -5.04 16.91 -21.71
CA CYS A 363 -6.07 17.45 -20.81
C CYS A 363 -6.32 18.95 -21.04
N TYR A 364 -5.30 19.70 -21.44
CA TYR A 364 -5.48 21.08 -21.87
C TYR A 364 -6.43 21.16 -23.08
N GLU A 365 -6.19 20.38 -24.12
CA GLU A 365 -7.02 20.40 -25.33
C GLU A 365 -8.40 19.75 -25.15
N ASP A 366 -8.49 18.65 -24.40
CA ASP A 366 -9.72 17.87 -24.25
C ASP A 366 -10.69 18.48 -23.22
N ILE A 367 -10.17 19.23 -22.24
CA ILE A 367 -10.93 19.74 -21.08
C ILE A 367 -10.84 21.26 -21.01
N LEU A 368 -9.65 21.84 -20.80
CA LEU A 368 -9.55 23.29 -20.51
C LEU A 368 -9.98 24.14 -21.69
N MET A 369 -9.61 23.76 -22.92
CA MET A 369 -10.02 24.44 -24.16
C MET A 369 -11.51 24.33 -24.47
N ALA A 370 -12.28 23.56 -23.69
CA ALA A 370 -13.74 23.57 -23.73
C ALA A 370 -14.34 24.77 -22.97
N SER A 371 -13.53 25.60 -22.31
CA SER A 371 -13.97 26.81 -21.64
C SER A 371 -12.97 27.98 -21.79
N SER A 372 -13.40 29.16 -21.35
CA SER A 372 -12.57 30.37 -21.23
C SER A 372 -11.39 30.22 -20.27
N PHE A 373 -11.32 29.15 -19.47
CA PHE A 373 -10.23 28.96 -18.50
C PHE A 373 -8.88 28.75 -19.17
N ALA A 374 -8.86 28.19 -20.38
CA ALA A 374 -7.63 27.86 -21.11
C ALA A 374 -6.67 29.04 -21.33
N SER A 375 -7.19 30.27 -21.45
CA SER A 375 -6.36 31.48 -21.67
C SER A 375 -5.49 31.85 -20.48
N ASN A 376 -5.74 31.27 -19.30
CA ASN A 376 -4.99 31.53 -18.06
C ASN A 376 -3.89 30.50 -17.80
N PHE A 377 -3.68 29.58 -18.74
CA PHE A 377 -2.66 28.56 -18.67
C PHE A 377 -1.58 28.81 -19.70
N THR A 378 -0.32 28.67 -19.29
CA THR A 378 0.85 28.85 -20.14
C THR A 378 1.59 27.53 -20.30
N LEU A 379 2.17 27.34 -21.49
CA LEU A 379 2.99 26.17 -21.78
C LEU A 379 4.31 26.25 -20.98
N SER A 380 4.68 25.13 -20.39
CA SER A 380 5.93 24.87 -19.69
C SER A 380 6.51 23.54 -20.18
N THR A 381 7.78 23.54 -20.53
CA THR A 381 8.46 22.38 -21.17
C THR A 381 9.53 21.74 -20.29
N CYS A 382 9.87 22.34 -19.16
CA CYS A 382 10.98 21.91 -18.29
C CYS A 382 10.49 21.22 -17.00
N LEU A 383 9.28 20.67 -17.02
CA LEU A 383 8.67 20.06 -15.83
C LEU A 383 8.59 18.55 -15.95
N GLU A 384 9.00 17.90 -14.87
CA GLU A 384 8.71 16.52 -14.57
C GLU A 384 7.51 16.49 -13.61
N ALA A 385 6.30 16.28 -14.17
CA ALA A 385 5.07 16.42 -13.40
C ALA A 385 4.03 15.33 -13.73
N TYR A 386 2.96 15.30 -12.93
CA TYR A 386 1.77 14.47 -13.17
C TYR A 386 0.60 15.35 -13.55
N CYS A 387 -0.26 14.89 -14.46
CA CYS A 387 -1.42 15.68 -14.85
C CYS A 387 -2.50 15.70 -13.75
N ASP A 388 -2.76 16.85 -13.13
CA ASP A 388 -3.78 16.98 -12.07
C ASP A 388 -5.21 16.79 -12.57
N ALA A 389 -5.45 17.05 -13.86
CA ALA A 389 -6.72 16.71 -14.51
C ALA A 389 -6.98 15.21 -14.61
N SER A 390 -6.05 14.32 -14.22
CA SER A 390 -6.35 12.90 -14.02
C SER A 390 -7.23 12.65 -12.79
N THR A 391 -7.19 13.56 -11.81
CA THR A 391 -7.96 13.50 -10.58
C THR A 391 -9.44 13.75 -10.85
N PHE A 392 -10.33 12.89 -10.34
CA PHE A 392 -11.78 13.02 -10.55
C PHE A 392 -12.32 14.32 -9.97
N TYR A 393 -11.77 14.77 -8.84
CA TYR A 393 -12.12 16.06 -8.25
C TYR A 393 -11.93 17.22 -9.22
N VAL A 394 -10.74 17.34 -9.82
CA VAL A 394 -10.41 18.43 -10.75
C VAL A 394 -11.36 18.44 -11.95
N ARG A 395 -11.69 17.25 -12.48
CA ARG A 395 -12.66 17.12 -13.59
C ARG A 395 -14.07 17.55 -13.19
N ARG A 396 -14.50 17.25 -11.95
CA ARG A 396 -15.82 17.59 -11.42
C ARG A 396 -15.96 19.07 -11.10
N ILE A 397 -14.95 19.64 -10.47
CA ILE A 397 -14.88 21.08 -10.16
C ILE A 397 -14.81 21.89 -11.46
N PHE A 398 -14.14 21.39 -12.49
CA PHE A 398 -14.24 21.96 -13.84
C PHE A 398 -15.68 21.95 -14.35
N ASP A 399 -16.38 20.81 -14.30
CA ASP A 399 -17.78 20.72 -14.75
C ASP A 399 -18.72 21.63 -13.96
N LEU A 400 -18.41 21.87 -12.67
CA LEU A 400 -19.21 22.71 -11.80
C LEU A 400 -19.05 24.20 -12.12
N TYR A 401 -17.82 24.66 -12.36
CA TYR A 401 -17.52 26.10 -12.45
C TYR A 401 -17.26 26.62 -13.86
N ALA A 402 -16.94 25.77 -14.83
CA ALA A 402 -16.75 26.19 -16.21
C ALA A 402 -18.02 26.80 -16.84
N PRO A 403 -19.24 26.26 -16.65
CA PRO A 403 -20.45 26.82 -17.26
C PRO A 403 -20.78 28.24 -16.79
N SER A 404 -20.46 28.58 -15.54
CA SER A 404 -20.67 29.91 -14.95
C SER A 404 -19.45 30.83 -15.08
N ASN A 405 -18.40 30.38 -15.79
CA ASN A 405 -17.12 31.09 -15.90
C ASN A 405 -16.51 31.49 -14.53
N ASN A 406 -16.79 30.73 -13.46
CA ASN A 406 -16.30 31.03 -12.11
C ASN A 406 -14.88 30.49 -11.90
N ARG A 407 -13.92 31.14 -12.58
CA ARG A 407 -12.51 30.74 -12.57
C ARG A 407 -11.90 30.76 -11.16
N SER A 408 -12.24 31.77 -10.36
CA SER A 408 -11.68 31.93 -9.00
C SER A 408 -12.01 30.74 -8.11
N ALA A 409 -13.29 30.32 -8.10
CA ALA A 409 -13.71 29.14 -7.35
C ALA A 409 -13.07 27.85 -7.88
N PHE A 410 -12.95 27.69 -9.21
CA PHE A 410 -12.20 26.58 -9.79
C PHE A 410 -10.76 26.52 -9.28
N CYS A 411 -10.03 27.64 -9.37
CA CYS A 411 -8.64 27.72 -8.93
C CYS A 411 -8.48 27.40 -7.44
N GLN A 412 -9.31 28.00 -6.59
CA GLN A 412 -9.28 27.76 -5.14
C GLN A 412 -9.50 26.29 -4.79
N GLN A 413 -10.49 25.66 -5.43
CA GLN A 413 -10.83 24.27 -5.15
C GLN A 413 -9.76 23.30 -5.67
N VAL A 414 -9.19 23.53 -6.85
CA VAL A 414 -8.07 22.73 -7.35
C VAL A 414 -6.85 22.90 -6.44
N GLN A 415 -6.52 24.13 -6.02
CA GLN A 415 -5.41 24.40 -5.11
C GLN A 415 -5.56 23.64 -3.78
N ALA A 416 -6.76 23.65 -3.20
CA ALA A 416 -7.04 22.90 -1.98
C ALA A 416 -6.84 21.40 -2.18
N ARG A 417 -7.26 20.85 -3.32
CA ARG A 417 -7.13 19.41 -3.60
C ARG A 417 -5.70 18.95 -3.83
N ILE A 418 -4.86 19.73 -4.51
CA ILE A 418 -3.47 19.33 -4.78
C ILE A 418 -2.60 19.30 -3.51
N GLN A 419 -3.01 20.03 -2.47
CA GLN A 419 -2.37 20.01 -1.15
C GLN A 419 -2.75 18.76 -0.32
N ILE A 420 -3.79 18.02 -0.71
CA ILE A 420 -4.20 16.81 0.00
C ILE A 420 -3.36 15.62 -0.49
N PRO A 421 -2.67 14.89 0.42
CA PRO A 421 -1.90 13.71 0.07
C PRO A 421 -2.70 12.68 -0.73
N LYS A 422 -2.04 12.03 -1.68
CA LYS A 422 -2.67 10.97 -2.50
C LYS A 422 -3.05 9.78 -1.61
N CYS A 423 -3.93 8.93 -2.13
CA CYS A 423 -4.29 7.68 -1.47
C CYS A 423 -3.35 6.58 -1.93
N GLU A 424 -2.73 5.86 -0.99
CA GLU A 424 -1.78 4.75 -1.23
C GLU A 424 -2.43 3.43 -1.69
N LYS A 425 -3.61 3.51 -2.32
CA LYS A 425 -4.37 2.42 -2.95
C LYS A 425 -3.96 0.98 -2.58
N GLY A 426 -4.63 0.42 -1.58
CA GLY A 426 -4.49 -0.99 -1.19
C GLY A 426 -3.51 -1.20 -0.05
N LEU A 427 -2.85 -0.13 0.40
CA LEU A 427 -1.95 -0.15 1.55
C LEU A 427 -2.61 0.49 2.79
N PRO A 428 -2.30 -0.01 4.00
CA PRO A 428 -2.51 0.74 5.23
C PRO A 428 -1.74 2.07 5.17
N MET A 429 -2.35 3.13 5.69
CA MET A 429 -1.75 4.47 5.77
C MET A 429 -1.75 4.95 7.23
N PRO A 430 -0.74 5.71 7.67
CA PRO A 430 -0.71 6.29 9.01
C PRO A 430 -1.96 7.14 9.29
N THR A 431 -2.55 6.98 10.48
CA THR A 431 -3.80 7.68 10.83
C THR A 431 -3.59 9.17 11.08
N ASN A 432 -2.37 9.60 11.41
CA ASN A 432 -1.97 10.97 11.71
C ASN A 432 -1.50 11.79 10.49
N GLU A 433 -1.07 11.14 9.40
CA GLU A 433 -0.56 11.82 8.20
C GLU A 433 -1.65 12.15 7.18
N HIS A 434 -2.85 11.62 7.37
CA HIS A 434 -3.97 11.82 6.46
C HIS A 434 -5.21 12.30 7.22
N SER A 435 -6.01 13.15 6.56
CA SER A 435 -7.38 13.41 7.02
C SER A 435 -8.26 12.20 6.69
N TRP A 436 -9.15 11.83 7.60
CA TRP A 436 -10.06 10.70 7.43
C TRP A 436 -11.51 11.12 7.61
N TYR A 437 -12.38 10.44 6.88
CA TYR A 437 -13.82 10.67 6.89
C TYR A 437 -14.53 9.35 7.09
N GLU A 438 -15.33 9.23 8.14
CA GLU A 438 -16.17 8.07 8.41
C GLU A 438 -17.59 8.32 7.92
N THR A 439 -18.19 7.30 7.34
CA THR A 439 -19.58 7.36 6.89
C THR A 439 -20.55 7.15 8.03
N THR A 440 -21.60 7.97 8.08
CA THR A 440 -22.80 7.76 8.91
C THR A 440 -23.81 6.85 8.23
N ARG A 441 -23.61 6.57 6.93
CA ARG A 441 -24.45 5.71 6.09
C ARG A 441 -23.66 4.48 5.67
N GLY A 442 -23.96 3.32 6.26
CA GLY A 442 -23.29 2.05 5.95
C GLY A 442 -22.62 1.43 7.19
N PRO A 443 -21.72 0.45 6.99
CA PRO A 443 -21.06 -0.22 8.11
C PRO A 443 -20.19 0.75 8.91
N ARG A 444 -20.30 0.69 10.25
CA ARG A 444 -19.46 1.47 11.16
C ARG A 444 -17.98 1.16 10.95
N GLY A 445 -17.11 2.16 11.15
CA GLY A 445 -15.67 2.04 10.93
C GLY A 445 -15.26 2.12 9.45
N THR A 446 -16.20 2.36 8.54
CA THR A 446 -15.89 2.53 7.11
C THR A 446 -15.35 3.94 6.87
N VAL A 447 -14.07 4.04 6.48
CA VAL A 447 -13.37 5.31 6.33
C VAL A 447 -12.85 5.57 4.91
N LEU A 448 -12.82 6.84 4.53
CA LEU A 448 -12.13 7.35 3.36
C LEU A 448 -11.00 8.30 3.79
N CYS A 449 -9.86 8.23 3.12
CA CYS A 449 -8.87 9.31 3.26
C CYS A 449 -9.38 10.58 2.56
N GLY A 450 -8.81 11.73 2.92
CA GLY A 450 -9.19 13.05 2.40
C GLY A 450 -9.20 13.10 0.88
N ALA A 451 -8.21 12.50 0.21
CA ALA A 451 -8.19 12.43 -1.25
C ALA A 451 -9.42 11.71 -1.84
N CYS A 452 -9.74 10.50 -1.35
CA CYS A 452 -10.87 9.74 -1.88
C CYS A 452 -12.22 10.36 -1.53
N TYR A 453 -12.33 10.98 -0.34
CA TYR A 453 -13.49 11.75 0.06
C TYR A 453 -13.69 12.96 -0.86
N CYS A 454 -12.65 13.75 -1.12
CA CYS A 454 -12.72 14.87 -2.04
C CYS A 454 -13.11 14.41 -3.44
N ASP A 455 -12.41 13.40 -3.96
CA ASP A 455 -12.62 12.90 -5.33
C ASP A 455 -14.05 12.39 -5.57
N THR A 456 -14.74 11.90 -4.53
CA THR A 456 -16.04 11.23 -4.65
C THR A 456 -17.22 12.06 -4.11
N PHE A 457 -17.08 12.68 -2.92
CA PHE A 457 -18.21 13.18 -2.14
C PHE A 457 -18.20 14.67 -1.84
N HIS A 458 -17.04 15.32 -1.67
CA HIS A 458 -16.98 16.74 -1.31
C HIS A 458 -17.74 17.61 -2.35
N ASN A 459 -18.53 18.61 -1.97
CA ASN A 459 -19.39 19.36 -2.91
C ASN A 459 -20.38 18.47 -3.71
N THR A 460 -20.89 17.41 -3.07
CA THR A 460 -22.04 16.62 -3.56
C THR A 460 -23.13 16.58 -2.47
N PRO A 461 -24.40 16.30 -2.80
CA PRO A 461 -25.46 16.16 -1.80
C PRO A 461 -25.15 15.11 -0.72
N ASP A 462 -24.35 14.09 -1.07
CA ASP A 462 -24.03 12.98 -0.17
C ASP A 462 -22.87 13.28 0.78
N GLN A 463 -22.25 14.47 0.69
CA GLN A 463 -21.20 14.87 1.64
C GLN A 463 -21.68 14.87 3.09
N GLN A 464 -22.97 15.12 3.32
CA GLN A 464 -23.60 15.12 4.64
C GLN A 464 -23.53 13.76 5.35
N TYR A 465 -23.34 12.67 4.60
CA TYR A 465 -23.19 11.34 5.16
C TYR A 465 -21.77 11.07 5.66
N TRP A 466 -20.83 11.99 5.50
CA TRP A 466 -19.45 11.83 5.91
C TRP A 466 -19.08 12.82 7.01
N ARG A 467 -18.36 12.33 8.03
CA ARG A 467 -17.85 13.15 9.13
C ARG A 467 -16.35 12.94 9.26
N GLN A 468 -15.62 14.02 9.46
CA GLN A 468 -14.19 13.93 9.72
C GLN A 468 -13.96 13.13 11.02
N THR A 469 -12.97 12.26 11.01
CA THR A 469 -12.66 11.35 12.13
C THR A 469 -11.16 11.11 12.25
N THR A 470 -10.75 10.48 13.34
CA THR A 470 -9.42 9.88 13.50
C THR A 470 -9.62 8.38 13.71
N PRO A 471 -9.28 7.53 12.73
CA PRO A 471 -9.49 6.10 12.83
C PRO A 471 -8.70 5.51 14.00
N ARG A 472 -9.21 4.44 14.61
CA ARG A 472 -8.53 3.77 15.73
C ARG A 472 -7.28 3.04 15.23
N GLY A 473 -6.18 3.17 15.97
CA GLY A 473 -4.90 2.53 15.65
C GLY A 473 -3.91 3.47 14.97
N LYS A 474 -2.67 2.97 14.78
CA LYS A 474 -1.60 3.73 14.12
C LYS A 474 -1.76 3.80 12.60
N GLU A 475 -2.43 2.80 12.02
CA GLU A 475 -2.63 2.68 10.59
C GLU A 475 -4.06 2.22 10.26
N THR A 476 -4.55 2.60 9.09
CA THR A 476 -5.84 2.15 8.58
C THR A 476 -5.88 2.15 7.06
N MET A 477 -6.85 1.46 6.47
CA MET A 477 -6.99 1.34 5.02
C MET A 477 -8.18 2.16 4.53
N CYS A 478 -7.96 2.98 3.51
CA CYS A 478 -9.05 3.68 2.84
C CYS A 478 -9.97 2.68 2.11
N LEU A 479 -11.29 2.83 2.25
CA LEU A 479 -12.28 2.02 1.52
C LEU A 479 -12.05 2.06 0.00
N CYS A 480 -11.87 3.26 -0.57
CA CYS A 480 -11.52 3.46 -1.99
C CYS A 480 -10.03 3.21 -2.28
N GLY A 481 -9.26 2.78 -1.28
CA GLY A 481 -7.97 2.15 -1.49
C GLY A 481 -8.14 0.71 -2.01
N ASN A 482 -9.25 0.05 -1.69
CA ASN A 482 -9.58 -1.24 -2.27
C ASN A 482 -10.14 -1.06 -3.69
N ILE A 483 -9.61 -1.82 -4.64
CA ILE A 483 -10.03 -1.83 -6.05
C ILE A 483 -11.54 -2.03 -6.23
N ASN A 484 -12.16 -2.84 -5.37
CA ASN A 484 -13.60 -3.12 -5.41
C ASN A 484 -14.41 -1.84 -5.31
N MET A 485 -14.20 -1.07 -4.23
CA MET A 485 -14.94 0.17 -4.01
C MET A 485 -14.40 1.32 -4.85
N TYR A 486 -13.13 1.29 -5.26
CA TYR A 486 -12.62 2.27 -6.21
C TYR A 486 -13.32 2.15 -7.58
N SER A 487 -13.52 0.92 -8.09
CA SER A 487 -14.28 0.63 -9.31
C SER A 487 -15.72 1.17 -9.23
N VAL A 488 -16.34 1.03 -8.06
CA VAL A 488 -17.67 1.58 -7.77
C VAL A 488 -17.67 3.11 -7.86
N SER A 489 -16.71 3.78 -7.23
CA SER A 489 -16.60 5.24 -7.28
C SER A 489 -16.40 5.75 -8.72
N ILE A 490 -15.62 5.04 -9.54
CA ILE A 490 -15.49 5.35 -10.97
C ILE A 490 -16.84 5.28 -11.66
N ARG A 491 -17.59 4.18 -11.47
CA ARG A 491 -18.89 4.00 -12.13
C ARG A 491 -19.89 5.06 -11.68
N ALA A 492 -20.00 5.29 -10.37
CA ALA A 492 -20.88 6.30 -9.81
C ALA A 492 -20.56 7.72 -10.35
N PHE A 493 -19.27 8.01 -10.53
CA PHE A 493 -18.83 9.26 -11.16
C PHE A 493 -19.20 9.32 -12.65
N ASP A 494 -18.87 8.28 -13.42
CA ASP A 494 -19.10 8.24 -14.86
C ASP A 494 -20.60 8.30 -15.21
N THR A 495 -21.47 7.72 -14.37
CA THR A 495 -22.94 7.76 -14.56
C THR A 495 -23.62 8.93 -13.86
N ARG A 496 -22.88 9.73 -13.08
CA ARG A 496 -23.44 10.76 -12.18
C ARG A 496 -24.55 10.21 -11.29
N ASP A 497 -24.34 9.02 -10.72
CA ASP A 497 -25.26 8.38 -9.78
C ASP A 497 -24.52 7.78 -8.56
N LEU A 498 -24.55 8.50 -7.44
CA LEU A 498 -23.96 8.04 -6.16
C LEU A 498 -24.78 6.93 -5.48
N SER A 499 -26.02 6.66 -5.91
CA SER A 499 -26.81 5.53 -5.39
C SER A 499 -26.13 4.19 -5.67
N ILE A 500 -25.39 4.11 -6.78
CA ILE A 500 -24.55 2.96 -7.14
C ILE A 500 -23.52 2.70 -6.04
N PHE A 501 -22.90 3.76 -5.51
CA PHE A 501 -21.92 3.64 -4.42
C PHE A 501 -22.53 3.05 -3.16
N TRP A 502 -23.63 3.63 -2.69
CA TRP A 502 -24.26 3.18 -1.45
C TRP A 502 -24.85 1.77 -1.55
N ARG A 503 -25.45 1.43 -2.69
CA ARG A 503 -25.96 0.07 -2.95
C ARG A 503 -24.82 -0.95 -2.95
N ALA A 504 -23.73 -0.66 -3.65
CA ALA A 504 -22.57 -1.53 -3.69
C ALA A 504 -21.90 -1.65 -2.32
N LEU A 505 -21.78 -0.56 -1.55
CA LEU A 505 -21.22 -0.61 -0.19
C LEU A 505 -22.07 -1.49 0.74
N GLY A 506 -23.40 -1.38 0.66
CA GLY A 506 -24.34 -2.23 1.40
C GLY A 506 -24.13 -3.72 1.11
N GLU A 507 -24.08 -4.11 -0.18
CA GLU A 507 -23.82 -5.51 -0.55
C GLU A 507 -22.39 -5.96 -0.22
N TYR A 508 -21.39 -5.11 -0.46
CA TYR A 508 -19.99 -5.37 -0.16
C TYR A 508 -19.78 -5.74 1.31
N SER A 509 -20.46 -5.05 2.22
CA SER A 509 -20.38 -5.30 3.67
C SER A 509 -20.87 -6.68 4.13
N LYS A 510 -21.60 -7.41 3.27
CA LYS A 510 -22.07 -8.78 3.55
C LYS A 510 -21.03 -9.84 3.20
N HIS A 511 -19.87 -9.42 2.70
CA HIS A 511 -18.82 -10.29 2.21
C HIS A 511 -17.49 -9.97 2.90
N PRO A 512 -16.65 -10.99 3.15
CA PRO A 512 -15.26 -10.75 3.50
C PRO A 512 -14.56 -9.90 2.43
N PHE A 513 -13.56 -9.12 2.87
CA PHE A 513 -12.71 -8.36 1.95
C PHE A 513 -12.09 -9.27 0.90
N CYS A 514 -12.04 -8.80 -0.35
CA CYS A 514 -11.31 -9.51 -1.40
C CYS A 514 -9.81 -9.42 -1.09
N SER A 515 -9.24 -10.53 -0.64
CA SER A 515 -7.85 -10.65 -0.24
C SER A 515 -7.07 -11.47 -1.25
N PRO A 516 -5.77 -11.19 -1.47
CA PRO A 516 -4.87 -12.10 -2.17
C PRO A 516 -4.69 -13.42 -1.38
N TYR A 517 -5.05 -13.42 -0.10
CA TYR A 517 -5.04 -14.59 0.78
C TYR A 517 -6.40 -15.29 0.83
N GLU A 518 -6.41 -16.55 1.27
CA GLU A 518 -7.62 -17.37 1.40
C GLU A 518 -8.76 -16.64 2.12
N ALA A 519 -9.84 -16.36 1.41
CA ALA A 519 -11.05 -15.81 2.00
C ALA A 519 -11.93 -16.96 2.50
N SER A 520 -11.63 -17.48 3.69
CA SER A 520 -12.50 -18.44 4.38
C SER A 520 -13.92 -17.87 4.51
N GLY A 521 -14.93 -18.66 4.14
CA GLY A 521 -16.34 -18.24 4.19
C GLY A 521 -16.82 -17.33 3.06
N ALA A 522 -15.99 -17.04 2.05
CA ALA A 522 -16.45 -16.28 0.89
C ALA A 522 -17.47 -17.06 0.04
N LYS A 523 -18.51 -16.35 -0.44
CA LYS A 523 -19.36 -16.85 -1.54
C LYS A 523 -18.59 -16.73 -2.84
N TRP A 524 -18.64 -17.77 -3.67
CA TRP A 524 -17.91 -17.84 -4.92
C TRP A 524 -18.84 -17.91 -6.12
N PHE A 525 -18.41 -17.27 -7.20
CA PHE A 525 -19.13 -17.23 -8.47
C PHE A 525 -18.18 -17.60 -9.61
N THR A 526 -18.71 -18.20 -10.67
CA THR A 526 -17.94 -18.61 -11.85
C THR A 526 -18.75 -18.41 -13.13
N LEU A 527 -18.11 -18.55 -14.28
CA LEU A 527 -18.77 -18.45 -15.58
C LEU A 527 -19.76 -19.62 -15.82
N PRO A 528 -20.71 -19.51 -16.76
CA PRO A 528 -21.75 -20.52 -16.99
C PRO A 528 -21.16 -21.86 -17.44
N ASN A 529 -19.98 -21.85 -18.08
CA ASN A 529 -19.22 -23.04 -18.44
C ASN A 529 -18.55 -23.76 -17.23
N LYS A 530 -18.83 -23.31 -15.99
CA LYS A 530 -18.29 -23.84 -14.73
C LYS A 530 -16.76 -23.85 -14.67
N SER A 531 -16.12 -22.85 -15.27
CA SER A 531 -14.67 -22.69 -15.28
C SER A 531 -14.04 -22.83 -13.88
N LYS A 532 -12.86 -23.46 -13.84
CA LYS A 532 -12.00 -23.46 -12.64
C LYS A 532 -11.02 -22.30 -12.62
N GLU A 533 -10.70 -21.76 -13.79
CA GLU A 533 -9.72 -20.67 -14.00
C GLU A 533 -10.27 -19.30 -13.61
N ILE A 534 -11.55 -19.06 -13.89
CA ILE A 534 -12.19 -17.77 -13.60
C ILE A 534 -13.28 -17.99 -12.55
N ILE A 535 -12.91 -17.62 -11.33
CA ILE A 535 -13.79 -17.57 -10.16
C ILE A 535 -13.65 -16.20 -9.51
N ILE A 536 -14.76 -15.62 -9.05
CA ILE A 536 -14.76 -14.34 -8.33
C ILE A 536 -15.46 -14.47 -6.98
N CYS A 537 -14.99 -13.74 -5.98
CA CYS A 537 -15.61 -13.72 -4.66
C CYS A 537 -16.84 -12.80 -4.64
N GLY A 538 -17.69 -12.96 -3.62
CA GLY A 538 -18.91 -12.16 -3.44
C GLY A 538 -18.67 -10.65 -3.41
N ALA A 539 -17.54 -10.20 -2.84
CA ALA A 539 -17.15 -8.80 -2.86
C ALA A 539 -16.94 -8.27 -4.29
N CYS A 540 -16.13 -8.96 -5.11
CA CYS A 540 -15.92 -8.56 -6.51
C CYS A 540 -17.17 -8.74 -7.38
N TYR A 541 -18.01 -9.73 -7.07
CA TYR A 541 -19.30 -9.89 -7.73
C TYR A 541 -20.21 -8.68 -7.47
N SER A 542 -20.31 -8.20 -6.22
CA SER A 542 -21.19 -7.08 -5.88
C SER A 542 -20.65 -5.72 -6.32
N THR A 543 -19.33 -5.51 -6.29
CA THR A 543 -18.74 -4.19 -6.57
C THR A 543 -18.19 -4.02 -7.99
N MET A 544 -17.88 -5.11 -8.68
CA MET A 544 -17.35 -5.07 -10.05
C MET A 544 -18.35 -5.68 -11.04
N ALA A 545 -18.67 -6.96 -10.90
CA ALA A 545 -19.55 -7.63 -11.86
C ALA A 545 -20.94 -6.95 -11.93
N THR A 546 -21.57 -6.72 -10.79
CA THR A 546 -22.92 -6.10 -10.71
C THR A 546 -22.92 -4.65 -11.17
N VAL A 547 -21.95 -3.86 -10.71
CA VAL A 547 -21.88 -2.41 -10.96
C VAL A 547 -21.61 -2.09 -12.43
N TRP A 548 -20.88 -2.96 -13.11
CA TRP A 548 -20.64 -2.88 -14.55
C TRP A 548 -21.63 -3.73 -15.38
N GLY A 549 -22.72 -4.21 -14.76
CA GLY A 549 -23.82 -4.90 -15.44
C GLY A 549 -23.50 -6.30 -15.98
N GLY A 550 -22.40 -6.91 -15.55
CA GLY A 550 -21.97 -8.26 -15.93
C GLY A 550 -22.35 -9.36 -14.93
N ALA A 551 -23.20 -9.09 -13.94
CA ALA A 551 -23.59 -10.08 -12.92
C ALA A 551 -24.24 -11.33 -13.51
N ASN A 552 -25.06 -11.18 -14.56
CA ASN A 552 -25.73 -12.26 -15.29
C ASN A 552 -24.76 -13.24 -15.98
N TRP A 553 -23.48 -12.88 -16.11
CA TRP A 553 -22.44 -13.76 -16.66
C TRP A 553 -21.87 -14.72 -15.63
N PHE A 554 -22.25 -14.59 -14.36
CA PHE A 554 -21.71 -15.40 -13.29
C PHE A 554 -22.82 -16.18 -12.60
N ILE A 555 -22.55 -17.45 -12.34
CA ILE A 555 -23.41 -18.35 -11.57
C ILE A 555 -22.77 -18.65 -10.21
N PRO A 556 -23.58 -18.80 -9.14
CA PRO A 556 -23.08 -19.23 -7.84
C PRO A 556 -22.38 -20.60 -7.93
N LYS A 557 -21.28 -20.75 -7.18
CA LYS A 557 -20.53 -22.00 -7.08
C LYS A 557 -20.83 -22.67 -5.73
N SER A 558 -21.16 -23.96 -5.76
CA SER A 558 -21.42 -24.74 -4.54
C SER A 558 -20.17 -24.83 -3.66
N SER A 559 -20.36 -24.73 -2.33
CA SER A 559 -19.31 -24.91 -1.33
C SER A 559 -18.64 -26.29 -1.39
N SER A 560 -19.36 -27.32 -1.84
CA SER A 560 -18.86 -28.70 -1.99
C SER A 560 -17.81 -28.88 -3.08
N PHE A 561 -17.54 -27.86 -3.89
CA PHE A 561 -16.56 -27.91 -4.98
C PHE A 561 -15.10 -27.79 -4.49
N PHE A 562 -14.87 -27.21 -3.32
CA PHE A 562 -13.53 -26.87 -2.85
C PHE A 562 -13.12 -27.83 -1.72
N LYS A 563 -12.47 -28.95 -2.08
CA LYS A 563 -12.08 -29.97 -1.09
C LYS A 563 -10.80 -29.62 -0.30
N SER A 564 -9.90 -28.76 -0.79
CA SER A 564 -8.66 -28.40 -0.06
C SER A 564 -7.85 -27.26 -0.69
N ASP A 565 -8.44 -26.55 -1.66
CA ASP A 565 -7.64 -25.84 -2.66
C ASP A 565 -7.68 -24.33 -2.41
N LYS A 566 -6.52 -23.76 -2.05
CA LYS A 566 -6.30 -22.31 -1.94
C LYS A 566 -6.68 -21.66 -3.27
N ARG A 567 -7.54 -20.65 -3.23
CA ARG A 567 -8.00 -19.93 -4.42
C ARG A 567 -8.00 -18.43 -4.20
N VAL A 568 -7.50 -17.73 -5.20
CA VAL A 568 -7.48 -16.27 -5.26
C VAL A 568 -8.59 -15.84 -6.20
N CYS A 569 -9.34 -14.79 -5.84
CA CYS A 569 -10.36 -14.23 -6.71
C CYS A 569 -9.72 -13.72 -8.01
N GLY A 570 -10.31 -14.04 -9.16
CA GLY A 570 -9.82 -13.63 -10.48
C GLY A 570 -9.77 -12.11 -10.68
N PHE A 571 -10.53 -11.34 -9.89
CA PHE A 571 -10.50 -9.87 -9.84
C PHE A 571 -9.70 -9.32 -8.65
N ASN A 572 -8.97 -10.17 -7.92
CA ASN A 572 -8.02 -9.69 -6.92
C ASN A 572 -6.69 -9.33 -7.60
N VAL A 573 -6.09 -8.20 -7.20
CA VAL A 573 -4.81 -7.72 -7.76
C VAL A 573 -3.66 -8.72 -7.56
N GLY A 574 -3.69 -9.54 -6.52
CA GLY A 574 -2.71 -10.61 -6.29
C GLY A 574 -2.96 -11.88 -7.11
N HIS A 575 -4.01 -11.93 -7.94
CA HIS A 575 -4.22 -13.06 -8.83
C HIS A 575 -3.16 -13.06 -9.95
N PRO A 576 -2.48 -14.19 -10.25
CA PRO A 576 -1.41 -14.21 -11.27
C PRO A 576 -1.83 -13.71 -12.66
N ARG A 577 -3.12 -13.86 -12.98
CA ARG A 577 -3.73 -13.42 -14.25
C ARG A 577 -4.65 -12.21 -14.11
N PHE A 578 -4.50 -11.43 -13.04
CA PHE A 578 -5.39 -10.32 -12.72
C PHE A 578 -5.65 -9.39 -13.93
N HIS A 579 -4.59 -8.92 -14.60
CA HIS A 579 -4.74 -8.02 -15.76
C HIS A 579 -5.46 -8.67 -16.94
N LYS A 580 -5.15 -9.94 -17.24
CA LYS A 580 -5.81 -10.70 -18.32
C LYS A 580 -7.30 -10.89 -18.02
N ASN A 581 -7.63 -11.26 -16.78
CA ASN A 581 -9.01 -11.42 -16.31
C ASN A 581 -9.79 -10.12 -16.40
N LEU A 582 -9.18 -9.01 -15.94
CA LEU A 582 -9.83 -7.71 -16.02
C LEU A 582 -10.04 -7.31 -17.48
N ASN A 583 -9.03 -7.48 -18.36
CA ASN A 583 -9.10 -7.13 -19.79
C ASN A 583 -10.24 -7.88 -20.47
N ALA A 584 -10.33 -9.19 -20.24
CA ALA A 584 -11.44 -10.00 -20.74
C ALA A 584 -12.79 -9.54 -20.16
N PHE A 585 -12.86 -9.19 -18.88
CA PHE A 585 -14.09 -8.65 -18.28
C PHE A 585 -14.50 -7.32 -18.92
N ASN A 586 -13.55 -6.45 -19.25
CA ASN A 586 -13.83 -5.20 -19.93
C ASN A 586 -14.31 -5.40 -21.37
N GLU A 587 -13.68 -6.31 -22.11
CA GLU A 587 -14.20 -6.73 -23.42
C GLU A 587 -15.63 -7.26 -23.29
N CYS A 588 -15.92 -8.08 -22.28
CA CYS A 588 -17.28 -8.54 -21.99
C CYS A 588 -18.24 -7.37 -21.76
N THR A 589 -17.83 -6.32 -21.02
CA THR A 589 -18.66 -5.11 -20.81
C THR A 589 -18.88 -4.28 -22.07
N LEU A 590 -17.95 -4.28 -23.02
CA LEU A 590 -18.10 -3.58 -24.28
C LEU A 590 -18.94 -4.38 -25.28
N ARG A 591 -18.83 -5.71 -25.29
CA ARG A 591 -19.58 -6.59 -26.22
C ARG A 591 -20.92 -7.05 -25.65
N GLY A 592 -21.17 -6.88 -24.36
CA GLY A 592 -22.37 -7.38 -23.68
C GLY A 592 -22.47 -8.90 -23.61
N THR A 593 -21.35 -9.63 -23.68
CA THR A 593 -21.30 -11.10 -23.63
C THR A 593 -20.22 -11.57 -22.68
N TRP A 594 -20.32 -12.79 -22.13
CA TRP A 594 -19.28 -13.37 -21.27
C TRP A 594 -18.14 -14.06 -22.03
N LYS A 595 -18.21 -14.09 -23.38
CA LYS A 595 -17.41 -14.96 -24.24
C LYS A 595 -15.91 -14.74 -24.08
N ALA A 596 -15.44 -13.49 -24.01
CA ALA A 596 -14.01 -13.21 -23.86
C ALA A 596 -13.41 -13.81 -22.58
N MET A 597 -14.15 -13.75 -21.46
CA MET A 597 -13.74 -14.46 -20.24
C MET A 597 -13.83 -15.98 -20.40
N GLY A 598 -14.84 -16.49 -21.11
CA GLY A 598 -14.97 -17.91 -21.44
C GLY A 598 -13.79 -18.45 -22.25
N ASP A 599 -13.39 -17.72 -23.28
CA ASP A 599 -12.26 -18.05 -24.15
C ASP A 599 -10.94 -18.00 -23.38
N LEU A 600 -10.76 -16.98 -22.52
CA LEU A 600 -9.60 -16.89 -21.63
C LEU A 600 -9.51 -18.07 -20.65
N ALA A 601 -10.64 -18.44 -20.05
CA ALA A 601 -10.74 -19.60 -19.18
C ALA A 601 -10.40 -20.90 -19.89
N ALA A 602 -10.86 -21.07 -21.14
CA ALA A 602 -10.56 -22.23 -21.95
C ALA A 602 -9.08 -22.29 -22.34
N LEU A 603 -8.50 -21.16 -22.74
CA LEU A 603 -7.09 -21.04 -23.13
C LEU A 603 -6.15 -21.48 -22.00
N PHE A 604 -6.48 -21.12 -20.76
CA PHE A 604 -5.61 -21.38 -19.62
C PHE A 604 -6.01 -22.55 -18.72
N ALA A 605 -7.05 -23.32 -19.08
CA ALA A 605 -7.56 -24.43 -18.27
C ALA A 605 -6.51 -25.50 -17.93
N SER A 606 -5.47 -25.64 -18.75
CA SER A 606 -4.36 -26.58 -18.55
C SER A 606 -2.99 -25.89 -18.54
N VAL A 607 -2.96 -24.57 -18.42
CA VAL A 607 -1.73 -23.79 -18.48
C VAL A 607 -1.44 -23.29 -17.08
N GLU A 608 -0.23 -23.49 -16.61
CA GLU A 608 0.20 -23.00 -15.31
C GLU A 608 0.51 -21.49 -15.36
N PRO A 609 0.24 -20.72 -14.29
CA PRO A 609 0.56 -19.30 -14.24
C PRO A 609 2.03 -19.00 -14.57
N CYS A 610 2.31 -17.94 -15.32
CA CYS A 610 3.69 -17.55 -15.66
C CYS A 610 4.59 -17.48 -14.39
N PRO A 611 5.76 -18.13 -14.37
CA PRO A 611 6.69 -18.07 -13.22
C PRO A 611 7.37 -16.68 -13.09
N ARG A 612 7.21 -15.81 -14.09
CA ARG A 612 7.86 -14.50 -14.18
C ARG A 612 9.37 -14.64 -13.96
N SER A 613 9.90 -13.93 -12.97
CA SER A 613 11.30 -13.96 -12.57
C SER A 613 11.63 -15.01 -11.51
N LYS A 614 10.66 -15.76 -10.98
CA LYS A 614 10.90 -16.72 -9.90
C LYS A 614 10.69 -18.16 -10.38
N PRO A 615 11.74 -19.00 -10.42
CA PRO A 615 11.53 -20.42 -10.59
C PRO A 615 10.72 -20.92 -9.40
N ASN A 616 9.78 -21.79 -9.69
CA ASN A 616 8.77 -22.23 -8.72
C ASN A 616 8.97 -23.69 -8.30
N GLY A 617 10.12 -24.27 -8.66
CA GLY A 617 10.59 -25.58 -8.18
C GLY A 617 9.84 -26.79 -8.75
N TYR A 618 8.95 -26.61 -9.73
CA TYR A 618 8.25 -27.73 -10.38
C TYR A 618 8.39 -27.69 -11.91
N PRO A 619 8.39 -28.85 -12.61
CA PRO A 619 8.66 -28.90 -14.04
C PRO A 619 7.58 -28.19 -14.87
N ARG A 620 7.98 -27.20 -15.67
CA ARG A 620 7.13 -26.43 -16.60
C ARG A 620 7.64 -26.52 -18.02
N ARG A 621 6.73 -26.38 -18.98
CA ARG A 621 7.08 -26.33 -20.40
C ARG A 621 7.61 -24.95 -20.79
N TYR A 622 8.70 -24.93 -21.55
CA TYR A 622 9.30 -23.73 -22.11
C TYR A 622 9.48 -23.83 -23.62
N TRP A 623 9.44 -22.67 -24.27
CA TRP A 623 9.72 -22.41 -25.68
C TRP A 623 10.83 -21.37 -25.82
N GLY A 624 11.26 -21.07 -27.04
CA GLY A 624 12.26 -20.04 -27.32
C GLY A 624 13.67 -20.60 -27.45
N TRP A 625 14.62 -20.00 -26.73
CA TRP A 625 16.05 -20.28 -26.81
C TRP A 625 16.68 -20.44 -25.42
N GLN A 626 17.92 -20.93 -25.36
CA GLN A 626 18.63 -21.05 -24.08
C GLN A 626 18.80 -19.70 -23.36
N ASN A 627 19.00 -18.62 -24.13
CA ASN A 627 19.18 -17.27 -23.61
C ASN A 627 17.87 -16.46 -23.53
N ALA A 628 16.74 -17.04 -23.96
CA ALA A 628 15.43 -16.40 -23.95
C ALA A 628 14.33 -17.47 -23.83
N GLN A 629 14.00 -17.85 -22.59
CA GLN A 629 13.04 -18.89 -22.26
C GLN A 629 11.62 -18.32 -22.15
N ILE A 630 10.67 -18.93 -22.83
CA ILE A 630 9.27 -18.48 -22.88
C ILE A 630 8.42 -19.55 -22.20
N CYS A 631 7.78 -19.24 -21.07
CA CYS A 631 6.88 -20.20 -20.41
C CYS A 631 5.61 -20.47 -21.23
N GLU A 632 4.90 -21.56 -20.93
CA GLU A 632 3.65 -21.94 -21.60
C GLU A 632 2.62 -20.81 -21.67
N GLU A 633 2.42 -20.06 -20.58
CA GLU A 633 1.47 -18.93 -20.56
C GLU A 633 1.87 -17.82 -21.54
N CYS A 634 3.13 -17.37 -21.53
CA CYS A 634 3.60 -16.32 -22.44
C CYS A 634 3.69 -16.80 -23.88
N TYR A 635 3.93 -18.10 -24.10
CA TYR A 635 3.87 -18.68 -25.43
C TYR A 635 2.44 -18.63 -25.99
N VAL A 636 1.47 -19.27 -25.31
CA VAL A 636 0.10 -19.37 -25.86
C VAL A 636 -0.63 -18.03 -25.94
N SER A 637 -0.27 -17.05 -25.10
CA SER A 637 -0.96 -15.76 -25.05
C SER A 637 -0.27 -14.62 -25.77
N PHE A 638 0.93 -14.83 -26.31
CA PHE A 638 1.69 -13.78 -26.98
C PHE A 638 2.63 -14.30 -28.07
N ALA A 639 3.53 -15.24 -27.75
CA ALA A 639 4.62 -15.59 -28.65
C ALA A 639 4.24 -16.60 -29.76
N LYS A 640 3.14 -17.32 -29.58
CA LYS A 640 2.60 -18.26 -30.56
C LYS A 640 2.18 -17.54 -31.85
N ASP A 641 2.44 -18.17 -32.98
CA ASP A 641 2.17 -17.70 -34.34
C ASP A 641 2.97 -16.44 -34.76
N MET A 642 3.92 -15.98 -33.93
CA MET A 642 4.86 -14.91 -34.27
C MET A 642 5.97 -15.40 -35.20
N SER A 643 6.58 -14.47 -35.95
CA SER A 643 7.52 -14.76 -37.04
C SER A 643 8.76 -15.60 -36.66
N PHE A 644 9.15 -15.63 -35.38
CA PHE A 644 10.26 -16.44 -34.90
C PHE A 644 9.89 -17.80 -34.30
N GLU A 645 8.62 -18.18 -34.24
CA GLU A 645 8.22 -19.47 -33.64
C GLU A 645 8.87 -20.67 -34.33
N ASN A 646 9.02 -20.63 -35.65
CA ASN A 646 9.73 -21.67 -36.42
C ASN A 646 11.24 -21.73 -36.15
N ARG A 647 11.82 -20.72 -35.48
CA ARG A 647 13.25 -20.64 -35.11
C ARG A 647 13.56 -20.99 -33.66
N TYR A 648 12.56 -21.37 -32.86
CA TYR A 648 12.78 -21.82 -31.49
C TYR A 648 13.64 -23.09 -31.43
N THR A 649 14.68 -23.05 -30.59
CA THR A 649 15.54 -24.21 -30.29
C THR A 649 15.00 -25.03 -29.12
N ILE A 650 14.15 -24.44 -28.28
CA ILE A 650 13.43 -25.11 -27.19
C ILE A 650 11.94 -25.14 -27.56
N ARG A 651 11.32 -26.33 -27.50
CA ARG A 651 9.90 -26.51 -27.85
C ARG A 651 9.20 -27.43 -26.86
N GLY A 652 8.48 -26.85 -25.91
CA GLY A 652 7.73 -27.58 -24.88
C GLY A 652 8.61 -28.39 -23.92
N VAL A 653 9.90 -28.08 -23.80
CA VAL A 653 10.83 -28.81 -22.91
C VAL A 653 10.49 -28.49 -21.46
N ARG A 654 10.48 -29.52 -20.61
CA ARG A 654 10.21 -29.36 -19.18
C ARG A 654 11.47 -28.97 -18.40
N SER A 655 11.37 -27.92 -17.58
CA SER A 655 12.44 -27.46 -16.67
C SER A 655 11.85 -26.94 -15.36
N THR A 656 12.59 -27.10 -14.26
CA THR A 656 12.26 -26.55 -12.93
C THR A 656 12.87 -25.18 -12.66
N ASP A 657 13.90 -24.81 -13.44
CA ASP A 657 14.80 -23.69 -13.13
C ASP A 657 14.56 -22.48 -14.04
N GLY A 658 13.62 -22.61 -14.98
CA GLY A 658 13.38 -21.58 -15.99
C GLY A 658 12.65 -20.36 -15.43
N ILE A 659 13.16 -19.17 -15.73
CA ILE A 659 12.39 -17.93 -15.67
C ILE A 659 11.72 -17.69 -17.03
N CYS A 660 10.72 -16.80 -17.08
CA CYS A 660 10.14 -16.38 -18.35
C CYS A 660 10.78 -15.05 -18.79
N ASP A 661 11.33 -14.98 -19.98
CA ASP A 661 11.89 -13.74 -20.52
C ASP A 661 10.81 -12.82 -21.11
N LEU A 662 9.64 -13.35 -21.47
CA LEU A 662 8.52 -12.57 -22.02
C LEU A 662 7.42 -12.24 -21.00
N TYR A 663 7.72 -12.22 -19.69
CA TYR A 663 6.71 -11.81 -18.71
C TYR A 663 6.47 -10.29 -18.69
N SER A 664 7.47 -9.48 -19.05
CA SER A 664 7.38 -8.02 -18.98
C SER A 664 6.95 -7.42 -20.32
N ALA A 665 6.22 -6.31 -20.26
CA ALA A 665 5.71 -5.62 -21.46
C ALA A 665 6.86 -5.14 -22.35
N ARG A 666 7.97 -4.69 -21.76
CA ARG A 666 9.16 -4.29 -22.52
C ARG A 666 9.76 -5.45 -23.31
N MET A 667 9.98 -6.60 -22.67
CA MET A 667 10.55 -7.76 -23.37
C MET A 667 9.62 -8.27 -24.46
N GLN A 668 8.30 -8.18 -24.26
CA GLN A 668 7.32 -8.40 -25.32
C GLN A 668 7.47 -7.41 -26.47
N ASN A 669 7.64 -6.11 -26.19
CA ASN A 669 7.87 -5.11 -27.23
C ASN A 669 9.17 -5.36 -28.00
N LEU A 670 10.29 -5.63 -27.31
CA LEU A 670 11.56 -5.98 -27.95
C LEU A 670 11.43 -7.23 -28.82
N TYR A 671 10.68 -8.23 -28.36
CA TYR A 671 10.39 -9.41 -29.16
C TYR A 671 9.54 -9.09 -30.39
N SER A 672 8.50 -8.27 -30.24
CA SER A 672 7.65 -7.80 -31.35
C SER A 672 8.46 -7.01 -32.38
N ASP A 673 9.28 -6.06 -31.94
CA ASP A 673 10.13 -5.23 -32.80
C ASP A 673 11.17 -6.09 -33.55
N ALA A 674 11.75 -7.08 -32.87
CA ALA A 674 12.64 -8.05 -33.49
C ALA A 674 11.90 -8.93 -34.50
N CYS A 675 10.68 -9.37 -34.19
CA CYS A 675 9.82 -10.13 -35.11
C CYS A 675 9.47 -9.33 -36.36
N GLN A 676 9.25 -8.01 -36.24
CA GLN A 676 8.95 -7.11 -37.35
C GLN A 676 10.19 -6.79 -38.20
N SER A 677 11.34 -6.56 -37.56
CA SER A 677 12.60 -6.24 -38.25
C SER A 677 13.35 -7.47 -38.77
N GLY A 678 13.04 -8.66 -38.26
CA GLY A 678 13.77 -9.90 -38.53
C GLY A 678 15.06 -10.08 -37.71
N ASP A 679 15.39 -9.14 -36.82
CA ASP A 679 16.64 -9.15 -36.03
C ASP A 679 16.54 -9.97 -34.74
N LEU A 680 16.56 -11.30 -34.89
CA LEU A 680 16.58 -12.22 -33.75
C LEU A 680 17.80 -12.01 -32.84
N GLN A 681 18.96 -11.67 -33.41
CA GLN A 681 20.21 -11.63 -32.66
C GLN A 681 20.22 -10.47 -31.67
N SER A 682 19.71 -9.30 -32.06
CA SER A 682 19.53 -8.17 -31.15
C SER A 682 18.63 -8.51 -29.97
N PHE A 683 17.50 -9.20 -30.21
CA PHE A 683 16.61 -9.65 -29.13
C PHE A 683 17.32 -10.63 -28.18
N LEU A 684 18.03 -11.62 -28.71
CA LEU A 684 18.74 -12.61 -27.88
C LEU A 684 19.85 -11.98 -27.03
N ASN A 685 20.55 -10.98 -27.56
CA ASN A 685 21.57 -10.23 -26.82
C ASN A 685 20.94 -9.44 -25.66
N GLN A 686 19.80 -8.80 -25.89
CA GLN A 686 19.07 -8.06 -24.86
C GLN A 686 18.49 -8.99 -23.79
N ALA A 687 17.93 -10.15 -24.18
CA ALA A 687 17.46 -11.17 -23.23
C ALA A 687 18.62 -11.72 -22.37
N ALA A 688 19.78 -11.99 -22.98
CA ALA A 688 20.97 -12.42 -22.26
C ALA A 688 21.46 -11.37 -21.26
N GLN A 689 21.53 -10.10 -21.66
CA GLN A 689 21.90 -8.98 -20.78
C GLN A 689 20.94 -8.87 -19.59
N ARG A 690 19.63 -8.96 -19.84
CA ARG A 690 18.62 -8.94 -18.78
C ARG A 690 18.80 -10.09 -17.79
N LYS A 691 19.04 -11.30 -18.28
CA LYS A 691 19.30 -12.48 -17.43
C LYS A 691 20.56 -12.30 -16.58
N GLN A 692 21.61 -11.70 -17.13
CA GLN A 692 22.83 -11.37 -16.40
C GLN A 692 22.57 -10.38 -15.24
N ILE A 693 21.86 -9.28 -15.51
CA ILE A 693 21.50 -8.29 -14.49
C ILE A 693 20.61 -8.91 -13.42
N PHE A 694 19.64 -9.75 -13.82
CA PHE A 694 18.77 -10.46 -12.88
C PHE A 694 19.55 -11.38 -11.93
N MET A 695 20.52 -12.14 -12.46
CA MET A 695 21.37 -13.01 -11.64
C MET A 695 22.20 -12.20 -10.64
N GLN A 696 22.79 -11.08 -11.08
CA GLN A 696 23.53 -10.17 -10.20
C GLN A 696 22.63 -9.60 -9.10
N MET A 697 21.42 -9.15 -9.45
CA MET A 697 20.44 -8.61 -8.49
C MET A 697 20.09 -9.63 -7.42
N ASN A 698 19.75 -10.87 -7.79
CA ASN A 698 19.41 -11.90 -6.82
C ASN A 698 20.60 -12.25 -5.92
N GLN A 699 21.81 -12.33 -6.46
CA GLN A 699 23.02 -12.58 -5.66
C GLN A 699 23.24 -11.48 -4.62
N THR A 700 23.11 -10.21 -5.02
CA THR A 700 23.25 -9.06 -4.11
C THR A 700 22.14 -9.01 -3.07
N LEU A 701 20.89 -9.31 -3.45
CA LEU A 701 19.77 -9.38 -2.52
C LEU A 701 19.94 -10.50 -1.49
N GLU A 702 20.40 -11.68 -1.88
CA GLU A 702 20.69 -12.76 -0.92
C GLU A 702 21.87 -12.40 0.00
N ALA A 703 22.91 -11.75 -0.54
CA ALA A 703 24.01 -11.24 0.27
C ALA A 703 23.53 -10.22 1.31
N LEU A 704 22.69 -9.25 0.91
CA LEU A 704 22.07 -8.28 1.83
C LEU A 704 21.23 -8.96 2.91
N LYS A 705 20.36 -9.91 2.55
CA LYS A 705 19.56 -10.66 3.53
C LYS A 705 20.45 -11.36 4.55
N SER A 706 21.52 -12.01 4.09
CA SER A 706 22.46 -12.70 4.96
C SER A 706 23.19 -11.73 5.89
N ALA A 707 23.59 -10.56 5.40
CA ALA A 707 24.24 -9.51 6.19
C ALA A 707 23.31 -8.97 7.28
N TYR A 708 22.06 -8.60 6.94
CA TYR A 708 21.07 -8.17 7.92
C TYR A 708 20.72 -9.24 8.95
N ALA A 709 20.63 -10.51 8.53
CA ALA A 709 20.39 -11.61 9.46
C ALA A 709 21.55 -11.77 10.45
N GLN A 710 22.79 -11.62 10.00
CA GLN A 710 23.97 -11.65 10.84
C GLN A 710 24.03 -10.46 11.81
N GLU A 711 23.77 -9.24 11.33
CA GLU A 711 23.72 -8.04 12.18
C GLU A 711 22.64 -8.16 13.26
N ASN A 712 21.43 -8.60 12.89
CA ASN A 712 20.34 -8.84 13.85
C ASN A 712 20.72 -9.91 14.88
N MET A 713 21.43 -10.97 14.46
CA MET A 713 21.93 -12.00 15.36
C MET A 713 22.99 -11.44 16.33
N GLN A 714 23.92 -10.63 15.83
CA GLN A 714 24.95 -9.97 16.64
C GLN A 714 24.34 -8.99 17.64
N GLN A 715 23.36 -8.18 17.23
CA GLN A 715 22.64 -7.28 18.14
C GLN A 715 21.90 -8.06 19.24
N LYS A 716 21.22 -9.17 18.90
CA LYS A 716 20.59 -10.05 19.88
C LYS A 716 21.61 -10.67 20.85
N GLN A 717 22.76 -11.11 20.35
CA GLN A 717 23.84 -11.64 21.20
C GLN A 717 24.40 -10.57 22.13
N MET A 718 24.59 -9.33 21.64
CA MET A 718 25.06 -8.21 22.45
C MET A 718 24.06 -7.83 23.54
N LEU A 719 22.76 -7.76 23.21
CA LEU A 719 21.69 -7.53 24.19
C LEU A 719 21.67 -8.62 25.26
N MET A 720 21.79 -9.90 24.86
CA MET A 720 21.85 -11.02 25.80
C MET A 720 23.11 -10.98 26.68
N GLN A 721 24.26 -10.62 26.13
CA GLN A 721 25.50 -10.44 26.90
C GLN A 721 25.37 -9.28 27.90
N ARG A 722 24.74 -8.17 27.49
CA ARG A 722 24.48 -7.01 28.36
C ARG A 722 23.54 -7.38 29.50
N GLU A 723 22.48 -8.12 29.23
CA GLU A 723 21.56 -8.63 30.26
C GLU A 723 22.29 -9.54 31.26
N ARG A 724 23.16 -10.44 30.77
CA ARG A 724 24.01 -11.27 31.65
C ARG A 724 24.94 -10.43 32.52
N MET A 725 25.57 -9.39 31.97
CA MET A 725 26.42 -8.49 32.74
C MET A 725 25.63 -7.68 33.78
N MET A 726 24.45 -7.18 33.44
CA MET A 726 23.58 -6.47 34.39
C MET A 726 23.10 -7.39 35.51
N ASN A 727 22.72 -8.63 35.19
CA ASN A 727 22.34 -9.63 36.19
C ASN A 727 23.52 -10.03 37.09
N GLN A 728 24.73 -10.14 36.54
CA GLN A 728 25.94 -10.41 37.31
C GLN A 728 26.32 -9.23 38.22
N ASP A 729 26.21 -7.99 37.73
CA ASP A 729 26.43 -6.78 38.55
C ASP A 729 25.39 -6.68 39.67
N HIS A 730 24.13 -6.97 39.38
CA HIS A 730 23.08 -7.03 40.40
C HIS A 730 23.38 -8.10 41.46
N ALA A 731 23.77 -9.30 41.05
CA ALA A 731 24.16 -10.36 41.98
C ALA A 731 25.38 -9.97 42.85
N ASN A 732 26.38 -9.31 42.27
CA ASN A 732 27.56 -8.81 43.00
C ASN A 732 27.20 -7.70 44.00
N ARG A 733 26.30 -6.79 43.65
CA ARG A 733 25.79 -5.75 44.58
C ARG A 733 25.02 -6.37 45.74
N MET A 734 24.16 -7.35 45.46
CA MET A 734 23.41 -8.06 46.50
C MET A 734 24.36 -8.85 47.43
N ALA A 735 25.42 -9.45 46.90
CA ALA A 735 26.44 -10.11 47.71
C ALA A 735 27.20 -9.11 48.63
N MET A 736 27.51 -7.90 48.14
CA MET A 736 28.13 -6.85 48.96
C MET A 736 27.20 -6.33 50.07
N LEU A 737 25.92 -6.10 49.76
CA LEU A 737 24.94 -5.70 50.78
C LEU A 737 24.77 -6.76 51.86
N ASN A 738 24.71 -8.05 51.47
CA ASN A 738 24.58 -9.16 52.40
C ASN A 738 25.84 -9.33 53.28
N LYS A 739 27.04 -9.09 52.73
CA LYS A 739 28.28 -9.06 53.51
C LYS A 739 28.30 -7.91 54.53
N SER A 740 27.92 -6.69 54.12
CA SER A 740 27.82 -5.54 55.02
C SER A 740 26.78 -5.74 56.13
N TYR A 741 25.67 -6.41 55.82
CA TYR A 741 24.63 -6.74 56.80
C TYR A 741 25.14 -7.75 57.84
N ASN A 742 25.83 -8.81 57.41
CA ASN A 742 26.41 -9.80 58.32
C ASN A 742 27.55 -9.22 59.17
N ASP A 743 28.42 -8.39 58.60
CA ASP A 743 29.50 -7.72 59.34
C ASP A 743 28.93 -6.75 60.42
N GLY A 744 27.82 -6.07 60.14
CA GLY A 744 27.09 -5.24 61.10
C GLY A 744 26.40 -6.05 62.22
N LEU A 745 25.86 -7.23 61.89
CA LEU A 745 25.24 -8.14 62.85
C LEU A 745 26.27 -8.73 63.83
N ILE A 746 27.44 -9.11 63.32
CA ILE A 746 28.56 -9.63 64.12
C ILE A 746 29.14 -8.53 65.04
N ALA A 747 29.25 -7.28 64.56
CA ALA A 747 29.70 -6.16 65.39
C ALA A 747 28.73 -5.86 66.56
N ASN A 748 27.41 -5.96 66.33
CA ASN A 748 26.41 -5.75 67.37
C ASN A 748 26.35 -6.91 68.38
N MET A 749 26.51 -8.16 67.93
CA MET A 749 26.59 -9.31 68.84
C MET A 749 27.84 -9.31 69.72
N THR A 750 28.96 -8.77 69.23
CA THR A 750 30.21 -8.69 70.02
C THR A 750 30.12 -7.66 71.16
N LYS A 751 29.22 -6.67 71.05
CA LYS A 751 28.96 -5.65 72.08
C LYS A 751 28.05 -6.15 73.22
N PHE A 752 27.34 -7.27 73.03
CA PHE A 752 26.43 -7.87 74.02
C PHE A 752 27.06 -9.00 74.86
N ARG A 753 28.35 -9.30 74.67
CA ARG A 753 29.08 -10.36 75.42
C ARG A 753 29.89 -9.84 76.61
N GLY A 754 29.75 -8.57 76.97
CA GLY A 754 30.19 -8.04 78.26
C GLY A 754 28.99 -8.02 79.21
N ASP A 755 29.05 -8.84 80.25
CA ASP A 755 28.15 -8.88 81.41
C ASP A 755 26.74 -9.46 81.18
N ILE A 756 26.54 -10.69 81.67
CA ILE A 756 25.53 -11.05 82.69
C ILE A 756 25.53 -12.58 82.90
N GLN A 757 25.89 -12.99 84.12
CA GLN A 757 25.66 -14.32 84.68
C GLN A 757 24.21 -14.42 85.18
N GLY A 758 23.52 -15.51 84.82
CA GLY A 758 22.45 -16.13 85.60
C GLY A 758 21.06 -15.48 85.56
N CYS A 759 20.12 -16.12 84.85
CA CYS A 759 18.76 -16.51 85.30
C CYS A 759 17.86 -16.82 84.10
N ASN A 760 17.06 -17.89 84.22
CA ASN A 760 16.16 -18.41 83.19
C ASN A 760 14.91 -17.53 83.00
N GLY A 761 14.58 -17.21 81.74
CA GLY A 761 13.33 -16.61 81.31
C GLY A 761 13.52 -15.31 80.52
N TYR A 762 13.80 -15.40 79.22
CA TYR A 762 14.07 -14.24 78.37
C TYR A 762 12.78 -13.45 78.07
N VAL A 763 12.69 -12.24 78.63
CA VAL A 763 11.79 -11.16 78.19
C VAL A 763 12.68 -10.16 77.46
N VAL A 764 12.36 -9.85 76.20
CA VAL A 764 13.16 -8.93 75.37
C VAL A 764 12.32 -7.67 75.06
N GLY A 765 12.87 -6.49 75.34
CA GLY A 765 12.22 -5.20 75.09
C GLY A 765 13.03 -4.00 75.60
N ASN A 766 12.70 -2.79 75.12
CA ASN A 766 13.19 -1.52 75.66
C ASN A 766 12.02 -0.58 75.97
N SER A 767 12.31 0.56 76.62
CA SER A 767 11.31 1.52 77.11
C SER A 767 10.44 2.21 76.06
N GLN A 768 10.71 2.03 74.75
CA GLN A 768 9.90 2.62 73.68
C GLN A 768 8.99 1.61 72.95
N MET A 769 9.20 0.30 73.07
CA MET A 769 8.44 -0.70 72.28
C MET A 769 7.60 -1.69 73.09
N GLY A 770 7.58 -1.62 74.42
CA GLY A 770 6.84 -2.57 75.25
C GLY A 770 7.52 -3.95 75.33
N TRP A 771 7.11 -4.76 76.30
CA TRP A 771 7.74 -6.05 76.62
C TRP A 771 6.94 -7.23 76.06
N TYR A 772 7.63 -8.17 75.39
CA TYR A 772 7.00 -9.31 74.72
C TYR A 772 7.47 -10.66 75.30
N ARG A 773 6.58 -11.67 75.25
CA ARG A 773 6.75 -12.95 75.98
C ARG A 773 7.42 -14.07 75.16
N ASN A 774 7.62 -13.89 73.85
CA ASN A 774 8.31 -14.87 72.98
C ASN A 774 8.92 -14.22 71.72
N GLU A 775 9.90 -14.88 71.09
CA GLU A 775 10.62 -14.39 69.89
C GLU A 775 9.71 -14.19 68.68
N THR A 776 8.61 -14.93 68.57
CA THR A 776 7.67 -14.86 67.44
C THR A 776 6.87 -13.55 67.43
N SER A 777 6.57 -12.98 68.61
CA SER A 777 5.89 -11.69 68.72
C SER A 777 6.83 -10.49 68.50
N LEU A 778 8.12 -10.63 68.80
CA LEU A 778 9.16 -9.64 68.48
C LEU A 778 9.44 -9.62 66.96
N GLN A 779 9.51 -10.79 66.32
CA GLN A 779 9.70 -10.92 64.88
C GLN A 779 8.54 -10.28 64.08
N GLY A 780 7.29 -10.50 64.50
CA GLY A 780 6.13 -9.89 63.86
C GLY A 780 6.10 -8.35 63.92
N VAL A 781 6.61 -7.74 65.01
CA VAL A 781 6.72 -6.27 65.14
C VAL A 781 7.90 -5.71 64.35
N LEU A 782 9.02 -6.44 64.29
CA LEU A 782 10.18 -6.08 63.47
C LEU A 782 9.87 -6.16 61.96
N ASP A 783 9.08 -7.15 61.54
CA ASP A 783 8.63 -7.29 60.15
C ASP A 783 7.62 -6.19 59.76
N LEU A 784 6.75 -5.78 60.69
CA LEU A 784 5.84 -4.62 60.50
C LEU A 784 6.60 -3.29 60.40
N GLN A 785 7.64 -3.08 61.22
CA GLN A 785 8.49 -1.87 61.13
C GLN A 785 9.45 -1.88 59.93
N ALA A 786 9.84 -3.05 59.43
CA ALA A 786 10.59 -3.19 58.18
C ALA A 786 9.69 -2.87 56.98
N ALA A 787 8.43 -3.29 57.01
CA ALA A 787 7.42 -2.95 56.01
C ALA A 787 7.08 -1.44 56.00
N ASP A 788 6.95 -0.80 57.17
CA ASP A 788 6.70 0.65 57.25
C ASP A 788 7.92 1.48 56.82
N ARG A 789 9.16 1.04 57.10
CA ARG A 789 10.38 1.72 56.60
C ARG A 789 10.60 1.54 55.10
N LEU A 790 10.21 0.40 54.53
CA LEU A 790 10.18 0.20 53.08
C LEU A 790 9.08 1.06 52.41
N ARG A 791 7.98 1.31 53.12
CA ARG A 791 6.90 2.20 52.66
C ARG A 791 7.28 3.68 52.71
N GLU A 792 8.06 4.11 53.71
CA GLU A 792 8.64 5.47 53.78
C GLU A 792 9.76 5.69 52.75
N GLN A 793 10.59 4.68 52.45
CA GLN A 793 11.62 4.76 51.40
C GLN A 793 11.03 4.79 49.98
N ALA A 794 9.84 4.21 49.77
CA ALA A 794 9.11 4.29 48.51
C ALA A 794 8.44 5.66 48.26
N LEU A 795 8.39 6.55 49.27
CA LEU A 795 7.72 7.86 49.19
C LEU A 795 8.69 9.06 49.28
N ALA A 796 10.01 8.85 49.30
CA ALA A 796 10.99 9.93 49.29
C ALA A 796 11.31 10.42 47.86
N PRO A 797 11.10 11.70 47.51
CA PRO A 797 11.44 12.23 46.19
C PRO A 797 12.93 12.56 46.11
N GLY A 798 13.58 12.01 45.08
CA GLY A 798 14.85 12.53 44.56
C GLY A 798 16.06 11.67 44.85
N LEU A 799 16.36 10.74 43.95
CA LEU A 799 17.72 10.31 43.59
C LEU A 799 17.69 9.76 42.16
N THR A 800 17.86 10.65 41.19
CA THR A 800 18.17 10.30 39.79
C THR A 800 19.66 9.93 39.69
N PRO A 801 20.03 8.71 39.26
CA PRO A 801 21.33 8.48 38.64
C PRO A 801 21.22 8.87 37.17
N GLY A 802 21.99 9.87 36.76
CA GLY A 802 22.06 10.31 35.36
C GLY A 802 22.47 9.16 34.44
N LEU A 803 21.54 8.73 33.59
CA LEU A 803 21.85 7.98 32.39
C LEU A 803 22.26 8.98 31.31
N GLY A 804 23.55 9.31 31.30
CA GLY A 804 24.19 9.88 30.12
C GLY A 804 24.14 8.88 28.97
N SER A 805 24.02 9.42 27.76
CA SER A 805 24.02 8.75 26.44
C SER A 805 22.80 7.87 26.12
N ALA A 806 21.90 8.45 25.31
CA ALA A 806 20.99 7.70 24.45
C ALA A 806 21.77 6.62 23.68
N PRO A 807 21.20 5.42 23.47
CA PRO A 807 21.85 4.41 22.65
C PRO A 807 21.98 4.98 21.23
N GLN A 808 23.21 5.25 20.80
CA GLN A 808 23.50 5.38 19.39
C GLN A 808 23.03 4.10 18.72
N MET A 809 21.93 4.18 17.97
CA MET A 809 21.53 3.15 17.03
C MET A 809 22.75 2.97 16.12
N LEU A 810 23.47 1.86 16.29
CA LEU A 810 24.61 1.51 15.44
C LEU A 810 24.09 1.53 14.00
N GLY A 811 24.61 2.45 13.19
CA GLY A 811 24.30 2.49 11.77
C GLY A 811 24.66 1.16 11.10
N PRO A 812 24.10 0.88 9.91
CA PRO A 812 24.44 -0.33 9.15
C PRO A 812 25.95 -0.47 9.03
N SER A 813 26.48 -1.69 9.13
CA SER A 813 27.93 -1.91 9.04
C SER A 813 28.46 -1.42 7.68
N PRO A 814 29.77 -1.09 7.56
CA PRO A 814 30.37 -0.71 6.28
C PRO A 814 30.12 -1.73 5.15
N GLN A 815 30.04 -3.03 5.51
CA GLN A 815 29.71 -4.10 4.58
C GLN A 815 28.26 -4.00 4.10
N THR A 816 27.31 -3.74 5.00
CA THR A 816 25.90 -3.53 4.66
C THR A 816 25.69 -2.27 3.83
N GLN A 817 26.39 -1.17 4.13
CA GLN A 817 26.35 0.06 3.33
C GLN A 817 26.87 -0.15 1.91
N MET A 818 27.98 -0.89 1.75
CA MET A 818 28.51 -1.23 0.42
C MET A 818 27.55 -2.10 -0.37
N LEU A 819 26.93 -3.10 0.27
CA LEU A 819 25.93 -3.96 -0.37
C LEU A 819 24.64 -3.19 -0.71
N GLN A 820 24.24 -2.20 0.09
CA GLN A 820 23.13 -1.30 -0.22
C GLN A 820 23.44 -0.45 -1.46
N ALA A 821 24.62 0.16 -1.52
CA ALA A 821 25.04 0.94 -2.69
C ALA A 821 25.10 0.08 -3.98
N GLU A 822 25.55 -1.16 -3.86
CA GLU A 822 25.55 -2.11 -4.98
C GLU A 822 24.13 -2.55 -5.36
N ALA A 823 23.23 -2.72 -4.40
CA ALA A 823 21.81 -2.98 -4.67
C ALA A 823 21.15 -1.80 -5.39
N GLU A 824 21.39 -0.56 -4.99
CA GLU A 824 20.90 0.64 -5.67
C GLU A 824 21.48 0.77 -7.09
N ARG A 825 22.75 0.40 -7.29
CA ARG A 825 23.36 0.35 -8.63
C ARG A 825 22.65 -0.69 -9.51
N ILE A 826 22.43 -1.89 -8.99
CA ILE A 826 21.80 -2.98 -9.73
C ILE A 826 20.30 -2.70 -9.96
N GLU A 827 19.59 -2.08 -9.01
CA GLU A 827 18.19 -1.68 -9.17
C GLU A 827 18.04 -0.64 -10.29
N ARG A 828 18.99 0.30 -10.41
CA ARG A 828 19.04 1.22 -11.56
C ARG A 828 19.26 0.49 -12.88
N LEU A 829 20.18 -0.47 -12.92
CA LEU A 829 20.41 -1.30 -14.12
C LEU A 829 19.19 -2.17 -14.46
N TRP A 830 18.53 -2.74 -13.46
CA TRP A 830 17.31 -3.53 -13.60
C TRP A 830 16.18 -2.67 -14.16
N SER A 831 15.98 -1.47 -13.62
CA SER A 831 15.01 -0.49 -14.12
C SER A 831 15.29 -0.05 -15.56
N GLN A 832 16.55 -0.12 -16.00
CA GLN A 832 16.92 0.16 -17.39
C GLN A 832 16.67 -1.02 -18.34
N VAL A 833 16.49 -2.25 -17.85
CA VAL A 833 16.24 -3.45 -18.68
C VAL A 833 14.85 -4.04 -18.55
N GLU A 834 14.10 -3.70 -17.50
CA GLU A 834 12.63 -3.78 -17.44
C GLU A 834 11.98 -2.59 -18.17
#